data_AF-A0A0E3S6U6-F1
#
_entry.id   AF-A0A0E3S6U6-F1
#
_cell.length_a   1.000
_cell.length_b   1.000
_cell.length_c   1.000
_cell.angle_alpha   90.00
_cell.angle_beta   90.00
_cell.angle_gamma   90.00
#
_symmetry.space_group_name_H-M   'P 1'
#
loop_
_entity.id
_entity.type
_entity.pdbx_description
1 polymer ?
#
loop_
_entity_poly.entity_id
_entity_poly.type
_entity_poly.pdbx_seq_one_letter_code
_entity_poly.pdbx_strand_id
1 'polypeptide(L)'
;MGTNTRSSGIDVIGDIHWGAHLCQFYQTNEDLMDILVPYFKAGLKANEFCLWITSQSPYVEEAKETLRNSFPGIDVYLEKGQIEILPYTHWLLEEGISDLERLFEGWVEKLNEALANGYDGLRLTVNISWLEKENWSDFVNLEEKLGSLIEDYRIIALCTYFLDRCSAIEIIDIVANHQFSLIKRESIWEHIESHRRRKIEKTAICTVQDEEVEDTEVELRESYDHLEELVKERTMQLEMAYKRLKESERDLSEAQKMAHIGSWKWDIITGELYWSDEIYRIFGLNPQESKATYNAFFNYIHPNDRDFVDTTIKKALYGEQPYDTDYRIISADGEERIVHSRGEVIFDENNTPVQMRGTLQDITERTKIEDSLLLSEERYRSFIQNFTGIAFQQDRNLNLEFVKGNVEEITGYSEEELMSKKRWRKIVEKEDLPLFLKKEREIKNARSPYYGKISYRIRCKDGKIKWVHEVYQKIPGKNGRSDYHQTTITDVTERIKAKETLVKIEDARKKEIHHRIKNNLQVISSLLDLQAEKFSHREAVTTPEILEAFRESQNRVISMSLIHEELYKGEGTDTLNFSAYLQKLAENLLQTYSLCSKNVHLYMDLEENAFFNMDAAVPLGIIVNELVSNSLKHAFTEKEGDIRIRLCREEKNNKTHKSLFSLTISDDGKGISENIELGTVKSLGLQLVSILVDQVDGEIELKRVEGTKFRITFRVAERL
;
A
#
# COMPACT_ATOMS: atom_id res chain seq x y z
N MET A 1 -44.00 68.12 7.40
CA MET A 1 -43.43 66.80 7.07
C MET A 1 -44.43 65.79 7.60
N GLY A 2 -45.20 65.16 6.70
CA GLY A 2 -46.36 64.35 7.06
C GLY A 2 -45.98 63.19 7.96
N THR A 3 -46.85 62.88 8.92
CA THR A 3 -46.69 61.81 9.90
C THR A 3 -46.29 60.51 9.22
N ASN A 4 -45.16 59.93 9.66
CA ASN A 4 -44.63 58.68 9.12
C ASN A 4 -45.46 57.44 9.53
N THR A 5 -46.64 57.66 10.13
CA THR A 5 -47.62 56.65 10.54
C THR A 5 -48.63 56.42 9.42
N ARG A 6 -48.88 55.15 9.11
CA ARG A 6 -49.82 54.63 8.11
C ARG A 6 -50.79 53.69 8.83
N SER A 7 -52.05 53.68 8.43
CA SER A 7 -52.95 52.66 8.98
C SER A 7 -52.52 51.28 8.49
N SER A 8 -52.41 50.31 9.41
CA SER A 8 -52.21 48.92 9.02
C SER A 8 -53.43 48.36 8.29
N GLY A 9 -54.62 48.93 8.52
CA GLY A 9 -55.90 48.36 8.11
C GLY A 9 -56.35 47.19 8.99
N ILE A 10 -55.59 46.84 10.03
CA ILE A 10 -55.87 45.72 10.91
C ILE A 10 -56.19 46.29 12.29
N ASP A 11 -57.46 46.21 12.69
CA ASP A 11 -58.00 46.93 13.85
C ASP A 11 -57.23 46.68 15.14
N VAL A 12 -56.75 45.45 15.33
CA VAL A 12 -56.04 45.04 16.56
C VAL A 12 -54.59 45.53 16.62
N ILE A 13 -54.03 46.04 15.52
CA ILE A 13 -52.66 46.59 15.46
C ILE A 13 -52.71 48.12 15.44
N GLY A 14 -53.63 48.71 14.67
CA GLY A 14 -53.74 50.17 14.54
C GLY A 14 -52.75 50.74 13.51
N ASP A 15 -52.12 51.87 13.83
CA ASP A 15 -51.18 52.55 12.93
C ASP A 15 -49.76 51.98 13.04
N ILE A 16 -49.08 51.91 11.91
CA ILE A 16 -47.73 51.34 11.73
C ILE A 16 -46.85 52.31 10.94
N HIS A 17 -45.54 52.08 10.96
CA HIS A 17 -44.56 52.86 10.20
C HIS A 17 -44.12 52.15 8.92
N TRP A 18 -43.49 52.90 8.01
CA TRP A 18 -42.68 52.28 6.96
C TRP A 18 -41.59 51.41 7.59
N GLY A 19 -41.33 50.25 7.00
CA GLY A 19 -40.44 49.25 7.58
C GLY A 19 -41.14 48.20 8.46
N ALA A 20 -42.44 48.35 8.70
CA ALA A 20 -43.18 47.40 9.51
C ALA A 20 -43.24 45.99 8.86
N HIS A 21 -42.84 44.99 9.64
CA HIS A 21 -42.84 43.58 9.24
C HIS A 21 -43.76 42.78 10.17
N LEU A 22 -44.90 42.37 9.63
CA LEU A 22 -45.98 41.71 10.36
C LEU A 22 -46.13 40.27 9.88
N CYS A 23 -46.57 39.37 10.75
CA CYS A 23 -47.02 38.05 10.30
C CYS A 23 -48.45 37.74 10.72
N GLN A 24 -49.08 36.86 9.95
CA GLN A 24 -50.39 36.29 10.24
C GLN A 24 -50.33 34.78 10.14
N PHE A 25 -50.78 34.11 11.19
CA PHE A 25 -51.08 32.69 11.15
C PHE A 25 -52.57 32.47 10.85
N TYR A 26 -52.86 31.64 9.86
CA TYR A 26 -54.24 31.34 9.43
C TYR A 26 -54.47 29.84 9.29
N GLN A 27 -55.72 29.40 9.50
CA GLN A 27 -56.14 28.00 9.34
C GLN A 27 -57.16 27.80 8.21
N THR A 28 -57.89 28.85 7.84
CA THR A 28 -58.85 28.82 6.73
C THR A 28 -58.63 29.98 5.78
N ASN A 29 -59.12 29.87 4.54
CA ASN A 29 -59.07 30.98 3.58
C ASN A 29 -59.88 32.20 4.07
N GLU A 30 -60.92 31.98 4.86
CA GLU A 30 -61.67 33.08 5.49
C GLU A 30 -60.78 33.85 6.47
N ASP A 31 -60.02 33.14 7.32
CA ASP A 31 -59.07 33.78 8.24
C ASP A 31 -58.00 34.58 7.48
N LEU A 32 -57.49 34.05 6.36
CA LEU A 32 -56.53 34.76 5.52
C LEU A 32 -57.13 36.08 5.00
N MET A 33 -58.37 36.03 4.49
CA MET A 33 -59.02 37.19 3.89
C MET A 33 -59.52 38.22 4.91
N ASP A 34 -59.87 37.81 6.12
CA ASP A 34 -60.24 38.70 7.24
C ASP A 34 -59.19 39.78 7.50
N ILE A 35 -57.91 39.46 7.24
CA ILE A 35 -56.79 40.38 7.46
C ILE A 35 -56.30 41.00 6.14
N LEU A 36 -56.14 40.21 5.07
CA LEU A 36 -55.59 40.72 3.80
C LEU A 36 -56.46 41.79 3.14
N VAL A 37 -57.79 41.63 3.18
CA VAL A 37 -58.72 42.58 2.54
C VAL A 37 -58.61 43.97 3.18
N PRO A 38 -58.77 44.15 4.51
CA PRO A 38 -58.69 45.47 5.09
C PRO A 38 -57.24 46.02 5.10
N TYR A 39 -56.22 45.16 5.15
CA TYR A 39 -54.81 45.55 4.97
C TYR A 39 -54.54 46.19 3.61
N PHE A 40 -54.98 45.58 2.51
CA PHE A 40 -54.82 46.17 1.16
C PHE A 40 -55.69 47.39 0.94
N LYS A 41 -56.93 47.38 1.46
CA LYS A 41 -57.84 48.52 1.38
C LYS A 41 -57.25 49.76 2.03
N ALA A 42 -56.52 49.61 3.15
CA ALA A 42 -55.81 50.72 3.78
C ALA A 42 -54.69 51.27 2.88
N GLY A 43 -53.84 50.41 2.33
CA GLY A 43 -52.75 50.82 1.45
C GLY A 43 -53.22 51.52 0.18
N LEU A 44 -54.22 50.95 -0.51
CA LEU A 44 -54.78 51.52 -1.73
C LEU A 44 -55.39 52.91 -1.51
N LYS A 45 -56.07 53.12 -0.38
CA LYS A 45 -56.60 54.43 0.00
C LYS A 45 -55.51 55.43 0.39
N ALA A 46 -54.39 54.95 0.92
CA ALA A 46 -53.23 55.74 1.32
C ALA A 46 -52.22 55.99 0.19
N ASN A 47 -52.62 55.79 -1.07
CA ASN A 47 -51.78 55.96 -2.27
C ASN A 47 -50.53 55.04 -2.29
N GLU A 48 -50.66 53.83 -1.75
CA GLU A 48 -49.58 52.84 -1.74
C GLU A 48 -49.77 51.85 -2.89
N PHE A 49 -48.67 51.39 -3.48
CA PHE A 49 -48.71 50.29 -4.44
C PHE A 49 -48.81 48.98 -3.68
N CYS A 50 -49.79 48.15 -4.03
CA CYS A 50 -50.07 46.92 -3.32
C CYS A 50 -49.61 45.71 -4.14
N LEU A 51 -48.86 44.81 -3.52
CA LEU A 51 -48.36 43.60 -4.16
C LEU A 51 -48.81 42.37 -3.37
N TRP A 52 -49.46 41.42 -4.02
CA TRP A 52 -49.85 40.14 -3.42
C TRP A 52 -49.16 38.98 -4.11
N ILE A 53 -48.29 38.28 -3.38
CA ILE A 53 -47.62 37.07 -3.85
C ILE A 53 -48.34 35.83 -3.26
N THR A 54 -48.82 34.94 -4.12
CA THR A 54 -49.67 33.78 -3.77
C THR A 54 -48.90 32.44 -3.83
N SER A 55 -49.18 31.45 -2.98
CA SER A 55 -48.30 30.28 -2.75
C SER A 55 -48.66 28.95 -3.44
N GLN A 56 -49.94 28.61 -3.63
CA GLN A 56 -50.52 27.77 -4.71
C GLN A 56 -52.01 27.49 -4.42
N SER A 57 -52.83 27.71 -5.45
CA SER A 57 -54.26 27.45 -5.67
C SER A 57 -55.30 27.76 -4.56
N PRO A 58 -56.38 28.51 -4.89
CA PRO A 58 -56.71 28.95 -6.25
C PRO A 58 -56.09 30.28 -6.65
N TYR A 59 -55.86 30.32 -7.96
CA TYR A 59 -55.09 31.28 -8.75
C TYR A 59 -55.44 32.74 -8.49
N VAL A 60 -54.50 33.62 -8.83
CA VAL A 60 -54.61 35.09 -8.92
C VAL A 60 -56.02 35.61 -9.26
N GLU A 61 -56.77 34.96 -10.14
CA GLU A 61 -58.14 35.35 -10.49
C GLU A 61 -59.17 35.09 -9.38
N GLU A 62 -59.07 34.00 -8.62
CA GLU A 62 -59.91 33.77 -7.43
C GLU A 62 -59.53 34.72 -6.29
N ALA A 63 -58.24 35.02 -6.13
CA ALA A 63 -57.77 36.05 -5.21
C ALA A 63 -58.36 37.42 -5.58
N LYS A 64 -58.37 37.78 -6.88
CA LYS A 64 -59.04 38.98 -7.41
C LYS A 64 -60.55 38.94 -7.19
N GLU A 65 -61.21 37.83 -7.48
CA GLU A 65 -62.67 37.67 -7.33
C GLU A 65 -63.09 37.80 -5.87
N THR A 66 -62.35 37.18 -4.95
CA THR A 66 -62.62 37.28 -3.51
C THR A 66 -62.35 38.71 -3.00
N LEU A 67 -61.32 39.38 -3.53
CA LEU A 67 -61.06 40.80 -3.24
C LEU A 67 -62.19 41.70 -3.79
N ARG A 68 -62.73 41.42 -4.98
CA ARG A 68 -63.90 42.12 -5.56
C ARG A 68 -65.15 41.94 -4.72
N ASN A 69 -65.42 40.72 -4.27
CA ASN A 69 -66.59 40.41 -3.44
C ASN A 69 -66.51 41.10 -2.06
N SER A 70 -65.31 41.22 -1.50
CA SER A 70 -65.09 41.75 -0.14
C SER A 70 -64.83 43.26 -0.11
N PHE A 71 -64.34 43.85 -1.21
CA PHE A 71 -64.06 45.28 -1.34
C PHE A 71 -64.73 45.90 -2.58
N PRO A 72 -66.00 46.34 -2.44
CA PRO A 72 -66.71 47.05 -3.50
C PRO A 72 -65.95 48.31 -3.94
N GLY A 73 -65.51 48.36 -5.20
CA GLY A 73 -64.72 49.44 -5.77
C GLY A 73 -63.23 49.13 -6.02
N ILE A 74 -62.77 47.91 -5.72
CA ILE A 74 -61.39 47.49 -6.00
C ILE A 74 -61.03 47.51 -7.50
N ASP A 75 -62.01 47.33 -8.40
CA ASP A 75 -61.76 47.28 -9.85
C ASP A 75 -61.10 48.56 -10.38
N VAL A 76 -61.40 49.71 -9.79
CA VAL A 76 -60.74 50.99 -10.15
C VAL A 76 -59.24 50.94 -9.87
N TYR A 77 -58.82 50.25 -8.81
CA TYR A 77 -57.42 50.10 -8.43
C TYR A 77 -56.71 49.01 -9.24
N LEU A 78 -57.42 47.92 -9.54
CA LEU A 78 -56.93 46.86 -10.44
C LEU A 78 -56.71 47.38 -11.87
N GLU A 79 -57.65 48.16 -12.42
CA GLU A 79 -57.54 48.75 -13.76
C GLU A 79 -56.46 49.83 -13.84
N LYS A 80 -56.24 50.59 -12.76
CA LYS A 80 -55.10 51.52 -12.64
C LYS A 80 -53.75 50.81 -12.46
N GLY A 81 -53.75 49.50 -12.23
CA GLY A 81 -52.55 48.74 -11.91
C GLY A 81 -51.92 49.14 -10.58
N GLN A 82 -52.68 49.70 -9.63
CA GLN A 82 -52.17 50.06 -8.29
C GLN A 82 -52.03 48.84 -7.37
N ILE A 83 -52.74 47.75 -7.68
CA ILE A 83 -52.53 46.45 -7.04
C ILE A 83 -52.16 45.40 -8.09
N GLU A 84 -51.11 44.65 -7.80
CA GLU A 84 -50.64 43.53 -8.60
C GLU A 84 -50.72 42.24 -7.77
N ILE A 85 -51.27 41.19 -8.36
CA ILE A 85 -51.41 39.88 -7.71
C ILE A 85 -50.67 38.88 -8.58
N LEU A 86 -49.62 38.28 -8.04
CA LEU A 86 -48.68 37.41 -8.74
C LEU A 86 -48.59 36.03 -8.07
N PRO A 87 -48.33 34.97 -8.84
CA PRO A 87 -47.94 33.68 -8.28
C PRO A 87 -46.50 33.74 -7.77
N TYR A 88 -46.20 33.02 -6.70
CA TYR A 88 -44.83 32.91 -6.16
C TYR A 88 -43.82 32.41 -7.21
N THR A 89 -44.26 31.60 -8.18
CA THR A 89 -43.43 31.12 -9.30
C THR A 89 -42.91 32.24 -10.20
N HIS A 90 -43.43 33.47 -10.10
CA HIS A 90 -42.96 34.59 -10.91
C HIS A 90 -41.47 34.92 -10.68
N TRP A 91 -40.95 34.59 -9.49
CA TRP A 91 -39.56 34.85 -9.11
C TRP A 91 -38.76 33.59 -8.73
N LEU A 92 -39.30 32.37 -8.95
CA LEU A 92 -38.57 31.10 -8.78
C LEU A 92 -38.22 30.48 -10.15
N LEU A 93 -36.93 30.27 -10.44
CA LEU A 93 -36.44 29.36 -11.50
C LEU A 93 -35.89 28.06 -10.85
N GLU A 94 -35.82 26.96 -11.61
CA GLU A 94 -35.71 25.55 -11.15
C GLU A 94 -34.49 25.12 -10.28
N GLU A 95 -33.66 26.01 -9.71
CA GLU A 95 -32.53 25.61 -8.84
C GLU A 95 -32.57 26.29 -7.46
N GLY A 96 -32.77 25.47 -6.41
CA GLY A 96 -33.08 25.90 -5.05
C GLY A 96 -32.03 26.75 -4.29
N ILE A 97 -32.50 27.29 -3.15
CA ILE A 97 -31.86 28.05 -2.03
C ILE A 97 -31.04 29.31 -2.41
N SER A 98 -30.52 29.47 -3.62
CA SER A 98 -29.80 30.68 -4.05
C SER A 98 -30.71 31.84 -4.51
N ASP A 99 -32.03 31.68 -4.50
CA ASP A 99 -32.99 32.59 -5.18
C ASP A 99 -33.80 33.52 -4.23
N LEU A 100 -33.61 33.48 -2.90
CA LEU A 100 -34.40 34.29 -1.95
C LEU A 100 -33.86 35.71 -1.70
N GLU A 101 -32.55 35.95 -1.83
CA GLU A 101 -32.01 37.33 -1.87
C GLU A 101 -32.53 38.08 -3.11
N ARG A 102 -32.67 37.37 -4.24
CA ARG A 102 -33.32 37.87 -5.46
C ARG A 102 -34.79 38.24 -5.27
N LEU A 103 -35.51 37.54 -4.40
CA LEU A 103 -36.90 37.90 -4.06
C LEU A 103 -36.96 39.31 -3.45
N PHE A 104 -36.05 39.61 -2.52
CA PHE A 104 -35.96 40.93 -1.91
C PHE A 104 -35.50 42.00 -2.92
N GLU A 105 -34.52 41.69 -3.78
CA GLU A 105 -34.13 42.57 -4.88
C GLU A 105 -35.34 42.91 -5.78
N GLY A 106 -36.17 41.92 -6.11
CA GLY A 106 -37.41 42.12 -6.85
C GLY A 106 -38.44 43.00 -6.13
N TRP A 107 -38.52 42.93 -4.79
CA TRP A 107 -39.38 43.83 -3.99
C TRP A 107 -38.87 45.26 -4.02
N VAL A 108 -37.55 45.46 -3.94
CA VAL A 108 -36.92 46.78 -4.04
C VAL A 108 -37.12 47.37 -5.43
N GLU A 109 -37.01 46.55 -6.50
CA GLU A 109 -37.33 46.97 -7.86
C GLU A 109 -38.80 47.43 -7.98
N LYS A 110 -39.75 46.63 -7.49
CA LYS A 110 -41.18 47.01 -7.48
C LYS A 110 -41.46 48.26 -6.66
N LEU A 111 -40.79 48.44 -5.52
CA LEU A 111 -40.87 49.68 -4.75
C LEU A 111 -40.38 50.88 -5.57
N ASN A 112 -39.22 50.75 -6.23
CA ASN A 112 -38.66 51.82 -7.03
C ASN A 112 -39.58 52.18 -8.22
N GLU A 113 -40.17 51.18 -8.88
CA GLU A 113 -41.19 51.39 -9.91
C GLU A 113 -42.42 52.10 -9.34
N ALA A 114 -42.90 51.69 -8.16
CA ALA A 114 -44.05 52.31 -7.50
C ALA A 114 -43.79 53.79 -7.16
N LEU A 115 -42.63 54.09 -6.57
CA LEU A 115 -42.22 55.46 -6.25
C LEU A 115 -42.06 56.31 -7.52
N ALA A 116 -41.50 55.75 -8.60
CA ALA A 116 -41.37 56.43 -9.88
C ALA A 116 -42.74 56.74 -10.53
N ASN A 117 -43.73 55.88 -10.30
CA ASN A 117 -45.11 56.06 -10.75
C ASN A 117 -45.95 56.94 -9.81
N GLY A 118 -45.35 57.52 -8.75
CA GLY A 118 -46.00 58.48 -7.86
C GLY A 118 -46.77 57.87 -6.69
N TYR A 119 -46.58 56.58 -6.40
CA TYR A 119 -47.08 55.95 -5.18
C TYR A 119 -46.15 56.25 -4.00
N ASP A 120 -46.69 56.18 -2.78
CA ASP A 120 -45.98 56.62 -1.58
C ASP A 120 -44.96 55.58 -1.05
N GLY A 121 -45.16 54.31 -1.41
CA GLY A 121 -44.37 53.15 -1.01
C GLY A 121 -45.04 51.84 -1.43
N LEU A 122 -44.45 50.72 -1.00
CA LEU A 122 -44.88 49.36 -1.34
C LEU A 122 -45.53 48.68 -0.13
N ARG A 123 -46.75 48.17 -0.30
CA ARG A 123 -47.43 47.31 0.66
C ARG A 123 -47.50 45.90 0.10
N LEU A 124 -46.82 44.95 0.72
CA LEU A 124 -46.69 43.60 0.17
C LEU A 124 -47.19 42.53 1.13
N THR A 125 -47.72 41.46 0.55
CA THR A 125 -47.94 40.19 1.24
C THR A 125 -47.26 39.07 0.49
N VAL A 126 -46.68 38.18 1.29
CA VAL A 126 -46.00 36.99 0.82
C VAL A 126 -46.48 35.79 1.65
N ASN A 127 -46.78 34.68 0.98
CA ASN A 127 -47.26 33.47 1.65
C ASN A 127 -46.21 32.37 1.53
N ILE A 128 -45.41 32.12 2.56
CA ILE A 128 -44.16 31.35 2.39
C ILE A 128 -44.38 29.82 2.43
N SER A 129 -45.62 29.37 2.22
CA SER A 129 -46.00 27.95 2.27
C SER A 129 -45.47 27.06 1.14
N TRP A 130 -44.69 27.62 0.19
CA TRP A 130 -44.00 26.87 -0.87
C TRP A 130 -42.63 26.31 -0.45
N LEU A 131 -42.08 26.71 0.70
CA LEU A 131 -40.76 26.25 1.15
C LEU A 131 -40.82 24.80 1.68
N GLU A 132 -39.99 23.90 1.17
CA GLU A 132 -39.91 22.51 1.65
C GLU A 132 -39.22 22.41 3.03
N LYS A 133 -39.66 21.45 3.87
CA LYS A 133 -39.24 21.31 5.28
C LYS A 133 -37.73 21.11 5.50
N GLU A 134 -36.98 20.69 4.48
CA GLU A 134 -35.56 20.36 4.59
C GLU A 134 -34.64 21.60 4.81
N ASN A 135 -35.13 22.84 4.66
CA ASN A 135 -34.32 24.07 4.79
C ASN A 135 -34.82 25.08 5.85
N TRP A 136 -35.47 24.63 6.92
CA TRP A 136 -36.08 25.53 7.92
C TRP A 136 -35.07 26.45 8.64
N SER A 137 -33.87 25.96 8.96
CA SER A 137 -32.83 26.77 9.61
C SER A 137 -32.33 27.92 8.74
N ASP A 138 -32.27 27.71 7.42
CA ASP A 138 -31.88 28.73 6.46
C ASP A 138 -33.00 29.77 6.29
N PHE A 139 -34.26 29.33 6.38
CA PHE A 139 -35.44 30.20 6.37
C PHE A 139 -35.50 31.14 7.58
N VAL A 140 -35.28 30.64 8.80
CA VAL A 140 -35.30 31.47 10.03
C VAL A 140 -34.20 32.53 10.01
N ASN A 141 -32.99 32.18 9.55
CA ASN A 141 -31.89 33.14 9.37
C ASN A 141 -32.19 34.17 8.27
N LEU A 142 -32.96 33.80 7.24
CA LEU A 142 -33.37 34.70 6.18
C LEU A 142 -34.47 35.66 6.63
N GLU A 143 -35.47 35.20 7.38
CA GLU A 143 -36.53 36.04 7.97
C GLU A 143 -35.95 37.15 8.87
N GLU A 144 -34.91 36.81 9.64
CA GLU A 144 -34.18 37.78 10.46
C GLU A 144 -33.51 38.86 9.57
N LYS A 145 -32.84 38.44 8.48
CA LYS A 145 -32.23 39.36 7.50
C LYS A 145 -33.27 40.22 6.77
N LEU A 146 -34.35 39.61 6.27
CA LEU A 146 -35.42 40.29 5.53
C LEU A 146 -36.07 41.36 6.39
N GLY A 147 -36.43 41.04 7.62
CA GLY A 147 -37.05 42.04 8.48
C GLY A 147 -36.09 43.18 8.84
N SER A 148 -34.77 42.96 8.93
CA SER A 148 -33.80 44.06 9.11
C SER A 148 -33.67 44.92 7.84
N LEU A 149 -33.76 44.30 6.66
CA LEU A 149 -33.68 45.02 5.40
C LEU A 149 -34.93 45.86 5.14
N ILE A 150 -36.13 45.34 5.44
CA ILE A 150 -37.40 46.05 5.22
C ILE A 150 -37.47 47.38 5.99
N GLU A 151 -36.87 47.46 7.19
CA GLU A 151 -36.85 48.66 8.05
C GLU A 151 -36.30 49.91 7.34
N ASP A 152 -35.32 49.73 6.44
CA ASP A 152 -34.67 50.84 5.72
C ASP A 152 -35.41 51.30 4.46
N TYR A 153 -36.48 50.60 4.05
CA TYR A 153 -37.25 50.90 2.85
C TYR A 153 -38.68 51.33 3.18
N ARG A 154 -39.33 52.03 2.23
CA ARG A 154 -40.77 52.33 2.30
C ARG A 154 -41.61 51.12 1.94
N ILE A 155 -41.37 50.01 2.64
CA ILE A 155 -42.05 48.74 2.50
C ILE A 155 -42.81 48.45 3.78
N ILE A 156 -44.06 48.03 3.67
CA ILE A 156 -44.80 47.37 4.74
C ILE A 156 -45.06 45.95 4.26
N ALA A 157 -44.63 44.96 5.04
CA ALA A 157 -44.72 43.55 4.66
C ALA A 157 -45.58 42.78 5.65
N LEU A 158 -46.54 42.02 5.11
CA LEU A 158 -47.37 41.08 5.87
C LEU A 158 -47.10 39.65 5.36
N CYS A 159 -46.37 38.88 6.15
CA CYS A 159 -46.07 37.47 5.86
C CYS A 159 -47.19 36.57 6.37
N THR A 160 -47.67 35.66 5.53
CA THR A 160 -48.80 34.79 5.86
C THR A 160 -48.37 33.33 5.95
N TYR A 161 -48.76 32.67 7.05
CA TYR A 161 -48.33 31.32 7.41
C TYR A 161 -49.53 30.41 7.68
N PHE A 162 -49.59 29.27 7.01
CA PHE A 162 -50.64 28.29 7.23
C PHE A 162 -50.32 27.46 8.47
N LEU A 163 -51.10 27.65 9.54
CA LEU A 163 -50.78 27.15 10.88
C LEU A 163 -50.56 25.63 10.89
N ASP A 164 -51.35 24.87 10.13
CA ASP A 164 -51.26 23.40 10.08
C ASP A 164 -49.96 22.89 9.41
N ARG A 165 -49.23 23.75 8.68
CA ARG A 165 -47.92 23.43 8.12
C ARG A 165 -46.76 23.79 9.05
N CYS A 166 -47.01 24.54 10.11
CA CYS A 166 -45.98 24.99 11.06
C CYS A 166 -46.01 24.13 12.34
N SER A 167 -44.84 23.70 12.81
CA SER A 167 -44.68 23.13 14.15
C SER A 167 -44.67 24.21 15.23
N ALA A 168 -44.89 23.82 16.49
CA ALA A 168 -44.87 24.77 17.61
C ALA A 168 -43.53 25.54 17.74
N ILE A 169 -42.41 24.91 17.37
CA ILE A 169 -41.08 25.54 17.40
C ILE A 169 -40.96 26.56 16.24
N GLU A 170 -41.43 26.17 15.06
CA GLU A 170 -41.44 27.01 13.86
C GLU A 170 -42.28 28.28 14.06
N ILE A 171 -43.43 28.17 14.73
CA ILE A 171 -44.28 29.31 15.10
C ILE A 171 -43.53 30.26 16.03
N ILE A 172 -42.84 29.75 17.05
CA ILE A 172 -42.08 30.59 18.00
C ILE A 172 -40.96 31.35 17.28
N ASP A 173 -40.25 30.69 16.36
CA ASP A 173 -39.17 31.31 15.57
C ASP A 173 -39.70 32.41 14.64
N ILE A 174 -40.83 32.16 13.95
CA ILE A 174 -41.48 33.16 13.10
C ILE A 174 -41.94 34.37 13.94
N VAL A 175 -42.62 34.13 15.06
CA VAL A 175 -43.13 35.19 15.95
C VAL A 175 -41.98 36.06 16.47
N ALA A 176 -40.82 35.46 16.76
CA ALA A 176 -39.66 36.20 17.26
C ALA A 176 -39.12 37.25 16.26
N ASN A 177 -39.29 37.03 14.95
CA ASN A 177 -38.72 37.85 13.88
C ASN A 177 -39.67 38.91 13.31
N HIS A 178 -40.96 38.89 13.66
CA HIS A 178 -41.95 39.88 13.22
C HIS A 178 -42.30 40.83 14.36
N GLN A 179 -42.55 42.10 14.02
CA GLN A 179 -42.94 43.14 14.99
C GLN A 179 -44.29 42.81 15.64
N PHE A 180 -45.24 42.40 14.81
CA PHE A 180 -46.58 41.97 15.23
C PHE A 180 -46.90 40.62 14.61
N SER A 181 -47.40 39.70 15.44
CA SER A 181 -47.84 38.38 15.01
C SER A 181 -49.31 38.19 15.30
N LEU A 182 -50.11 37.99 14.26
CA LEU A 182 -51.55 37.81 14.36
C LEU A 182 -51.93 36.33 14.45
N ILE A 183 -52.74 35.99 15.44
CA ILE A 183 -53.32 34.66 15.61
C ILE A 183 -54.80 34.77 15.98
N LYS A 184 -55.64 33.91 15.43
CA LYS A 184 -57.07 33.88 15.74
C LYS A 184 -57.32 32.87 16.86
N ARG A 185 -57.89 33.32 17.98
CA ARG A 185 -58.27 32.48 19.12
C ARG A 185 -59.75 32.66 19.41
N GLU A 186 -60.51 31.56 19.41
CA GLU A 186 -61.97 31.58 19.67
C GLU A 186 -62.73 32.63 18.81
N SER A 187 -62.38 32.72 17.52
CA SER A 187 -62.94 33.67 16.55
C SER A 187 -62.58 35.15 16.76
N ILE A 188 -61.69 35.47 17.70
CA ILE A 188 -61.17 36.82 17.93
C ILE A 188 -59.72 36.89 17.45
N TRP A 189 -59.37 37.95 16.71
CA TRP A 189 -57.98 38.21 16.35
C TRP A 189 -57.24 38.78 17.56
N GLU A 190 -56.16 38.10 17.95
CA GLU A 190 -55.21 38.59 18.93
C GLU A 190 -53.88 38.85 18.24
N HIS A 191 -53.13 39.83 18.73
CA HIS A 191 -51.76 40.04 18.29
C HIS A 191 -50.78 39.79 19.43
N ILE A 192 -49.64 39.24 19.09
CA ILE A 192 -48.48 39.08 19.97
C ILE A 192 -47.41 40.04 19.45
N GLU A 193 -47.03 41.00 20.28
CA GLU A 193 -45.93 41.92 19.98
C GLU A 193 -44.60 41.28 20.44
N SER A 194 -43.68 41.04 19.51
CA SER A 194 -42.38 40.45 19.83
C SER A 194 -41.44 41.48 20.45
N HIS A 195 -40.98 41.24 21.69
CA HIS A 195 -40.13 42.18 22.43
C HIS A 195 -38.68 42.29 21.92
N ARG A 196 -38.25 41.41 20.99
CA ARG A 196 -36.86 41.38 20.48
C ARG A 196 -36.51 42.58 19.57
N ARG A 197 -37.50 43.27 18.97
CA ARG A 197 -37.29 44.47 18.12
C ARG A 197 -37.66 45.81 18.74
N ARG A 198 -38.16 45.83 19.99
CA ARG A 198 -38.49 47.08 20.70
C ARG A 198 -37.29 47.98 21.04
N LYS A 199 -36.06 47.59 20.70
CA LYS A 199 -34.83 48.32 21.05
C LYS A 199 -34.31 49.30 19.99
N ILE A 200 -34.98 49.48 18.85
CA ILE A 200 -34.52 50.41 17.79
C ILE A 200 -35.55 51.53 17.46
N GLU A 201 -36.83 51.42 17.86
CA GLU A 201 -37.85 52.45 17.61
C GLU A 201 -38.22 53.33 18.82
N LYS A 202 -37.24 53.75 19.61
CA LYS A 202 -37.44 54.85 20.58
C LYS A 202 -36.36 55.91 20.49
N THR A 203 -36.19 56.47 19.29
CA THR A 203 -35.55 57.79 19.16
C THR A 203 -36.22 58.59 18.04
N ALA A 204 -37.38 59.19 18.30
CA ALA A 204 -37.72 60.51 17.78
C ALA A 204 -39.05 61.03 18.36
N ILE A 205 -39.05 62.33 18.63
CA ILE A 205 -40.18 63.25 18.83
C ILE A 205 -40.71 63.38 20.26
N CYS A 206 -40.23 64.45 20.92
CA CYS A 206 -40.94 65.15 21.97
C CYS A 206 -40.93 66.65 21.64
N THR A 207 -42.11 67.28 21.63
CA THR A 207 -42.38 68.72 21.82
C THR A 207 -43.85 68.80 22.29
N VAL A 208 -44.31 69.52 23.33
CA VAL A 208 -43.83 70.72 24.04
C VAL A 208 -44.70 70.94 25.32
N GLN A 209 -44.08 71.57 26.35
CA GLN A 209 -44.59 72.51 27.39
C GLN A 209 -45.02 72.13 28.85
N ASP A 210 -44.33 72.85 29.76
CA ASP A 210 -44.71 73.53 31.03
C ASP A 210 -44.59 72.86 32.43
N GLU A 211 -43.40 73.04 33.01
CA GLU A 211 -43.00 73.71 34.29
C GLU A 211 -43.58 73.37 35.70
N GLU A 212 -42.61 73.21 36.62
CA GLU A 212 -42.60 73.36 38.11
C GLU A 212 -42.84 72.15 39.06
N VAL A 213 -41.83 71.28 39.30
CA VAL A 213 -41.52 70.64 40.63
C VAL A 213 -40.03 70.21 40.71
N GLU A 214 -39.08 71.12 40.98
CA GLU A 214 -37.66 70.89 40.58
C GLU A 214 -36.70 70.25 41.61
N ASP A 215 -36.96 70.18 42.92
CA ASP A 215 -35.90 69.75 43.88
C ASP A 215 -36.03 68.32 44.44
N THR A 216 -37.23 67.78 44.68
CA THR A 216 -37.40 66.38 45.17
C THR A 216 -37.39 65.34 44.06
N GLU A 217 -37.70 65.73 42.82
CA GLU A 217 -37.61 64.85 41.65
C GLU A 217 -36.16 64.58 41.26
N VAL A 218 -35.23 65.51 41.50
CA VAL A 218 -33.83 65.36 41.09
C VAL A 218 -33.13 64.25 41.88
N GLU A 219 -33.26 64.23 43.22
CA GLU A 219 -32.65 63.16 44.04
C GLU A 219 -33.28 61.78 43.76
N LEU A 220 -34.60 61.72 43.54
CA LEU A 220 -35.29 60.46 43.23
C LEU A 220 -34.93 59.96 41.82
N ARG A 221 -34.78 60.87 40.86
CA ARG A 221 -34.35 60.58 39.49
C ARG A 221 -32.91 60.13 39.43
N GLU A 222 -31.99 60.76 40.16
CA GLU A 222 -30.61 60.31 40.26
C GLU A 222 -30.49 58.90 40.87
N SER A 223 -31.27 58.59 41.91
CA SER A 223 -31.32 57.24 42.49
C SER A 223 -31.97 56.22 41.55
N TYR A 224 -32.99 56.60 40.78
CA TYR A 224 -33.67 55.73 39.83
C TYR A 224 -32.81 55.44 38.59
N ASP A 225 -32.16 56.47 38.04
CA ASP A 225 -31.18 56.36 36.94
C ASP A 225 -30.01 55.46 37.36
N HIS A 226 -29.51 55.61 38.59
CA HIS A 226 -28.46 54.74 39.14
C HIS A 226 -28.91 53.27 39.29
N LEU A 227 -30.14 53.04 39.74
CA LEU A 227 -30.72 51.68 39.85
C LEU A 227 -30.96 51.03 38.48
N GLU A 228 -31.44 51.79 37.49
CA GLU A 228 -31.59 51.29 36.12
C GLU A 228 -30.23 50.93 35.49
N GLU A 229 -29.20 51.73 35.74
CA GLU A 229 -27.84 51.45 35.29
C GLU A 229 -27.30 50.15 35.91
N LEU A 230 -27.50 49.96 37.23
CA LEU A 230 -27.16 48.72 37.95
C LEU A 230 -27.91 47.49 37.44
N VAL A 231 -29.22 47.59 37.17
CA VAL A 231 -30.02 46.47 36.65
C VAL A 231 -29.57 46.11 35.23
N LYS A 232 -29.29 47.10 34.38
CA LYS A 232 -28.76 46.90 33.03
C LYS A 232 -27.40 46.21 33.08
N GLU A 233 -26.51 46.64 33.98
CA GLU A 233 -25.21 46.01 34.18
C GLU A 233 -25.35 44.56 34.66
N ARG A 234 -26.19 44.29 35.66
CA ARG A 234 -26.44 42.92 36.18
C ARG A 234 -27.05 42.00 35.15
N THR A 235 -27.98 42.48 34.35
CA THR A 235 -28.62 41.69 33.29
C THR A 235 -27.61 41.32 32.21
N MET A 236 -26.76 42.27 31.80
CA MET A 236 -25.67 42.01 30.85
C MET A 236 -24.65 41.02 31.42
N GLN A 237 -24.29 41.12 32.71
CA GLN A 237 -23.43 40.15 33.40
C GLN A 237 -24.05 38.74 33.41
N LEU A 238 -25.36 38.64 33.64
CA LEU A 238 -26.06 37.35 33.69
C LEU A 238 -26.15 36.69 32.31
N GLU A 239 -26.46 37.45 31.26
CA GLU A 239 -26.46 36.95 29.88
C GLU A 239 -25.05 36.48 29.46
N MET A 240 -24.02 37.25 29.79
CA MET A 240 -22.63 36.85 29.53
C MET A 240 -22.26 35.59 30.32
N ALA A 241 -22.66 35.46 31.58
CA ALA A 241 -22.40 34.28 32.39
C ALA A 241 -23.14 33.05 31.85
N TYR A 242 -24.40 33.20 31.43
CA TYR A 242 -25.19 32.11 30.84
C TYR A 242 -24.60 31.65 29.51
N LYS A 243 -24.21 32.58 28.63
CA LYS A 243 -23.55 32.23 27.36
C LYS A 243 -22.23 31.49 27.60
N ARG A 244 -21.41 31.97 28.53
CA ARG A 244 -20.15 31.30 28.92
C ARG A 244 -20.39 29.91 29.50
N LEU A 245 -21.43 29.73 30.32
CA LEU A 245 -21.79 28.43 30.87
C LEU A 245 -22.17 27.45 29.75
N LYS A 246 -23.05 27.88 28.83
CA LYS A 246 -23.48 27.06 27.69
C LYS A 246 -22.33 26.70 26.74
N GLU A 247 -21.44 27.64 26.46
CA GLU A 247 -20.21 27.38 25.69
C GLU A 247 -19.31 26.36 26.42
N SER A 248 -19.08 26.53 27.72
CA SER A 248 -18.28 25.60 28.51
C SER A 248 -18.91 24.20 28.60
N GLU A 249 -20.23 24.08 28.67
CA GLU A 249 -20.93 22.79 28.68
C GLU A 249 -20.80 22.07 27.33
N ARG A 250 -20.93 22.81 26.23
CA ARG A 250 -20.72 22.26 24.88
C ARG A 250 -19.28 21.81 24.68
N ASP A 251 -18.32 22.65 25.06
CA ASP A 251 -16.90 22.34 24.94
C ASP A 251 -16.52 21.14 25.82
N LEU A 252 -17.11 21.01 27.02
CA LEU A 252 -16.92 19.84 27.89
C LEU A 252 -17.50 18.57 27.25
N SER A 253 -18.71 18.63 26.69
CA SER A 253 -19.35 17.48 26.02
C SER A 253 -18.55 17.04 24.78
N GLU A 254 -18.03 17.99 24.01
CA GLU A 254 -17.13 17.72 22.88
C GLU A 254 -15.81 17.11 23.34
N ALA A 255 -15.19 17.64 24.40
CA ALA A 255 -13.97 17.09 24.97
C ALA A 255 -14.16 15.65 25.49
N GLN A 256 -15.27 15.38 26.18
CA GLN A 256 -15.65 14.04 26.63
C GLN A 256 -15.79 13.07 25.46
N LYS A 257 -16.49 13.49 24.40
CA LYS A 257 -16.65 12.71 23.16
C LYS A 257 -15.32 12.42 22.48
N MET A 258 -14.45 13.42 22.33
CA MET A 258 -13.15 13.26 21.67
C MET A 258 -12.19 12.36 22.44
N ALA A 259 -12.25 12.39 23.77
CA ALA A 259 -11.41 11.55 24.64
C ALA A 259 -12.06 10.19 24.97
N HIS A 260 -13.25 9.91 24.45
CA HIS A 260 -14.07 8.75 24.76
C HIS A 260 -14.21 8.51 26.27
N ILE A 261 -14.42 9.59 27.01
CA ILE A 261 -14.49 9.59 28.47
C ILE A 261 -15.79 10.26 28.94
N GLY A 262 -16.66 9.47 29.53
CA GLY A 262 -17.89 9.95 30.13
C GLY A 262 -17.78 10.13 31.64
N SER A 263 -18.68 10.92 32.22
CA SER A 263 -18.79 11.12 33.67
C SER A 263 -20.07 10.48 34.20
N TRP A 264 -19.98 9.91 35.39
CA TRP A 264 -21.11 9.31 36.09
C TRP A 264 -21.18 9.81 37.53
N LYS A 265 -22.40 9.83 38.05
CA LYS A 265 -22.68 10.21 39.44
C LYS A 265 -23.79 9.31 39.97
N TRP A 266 -23.52 8.63 41.06
CA TRP A 266 -24.44 7.76 41.75
C TRP A 266 -24.78 8.34 43.10
N ASP A 267 -26.05 8.67 43.31
CA ASP A 267 -26.58 9.01 44.62
C ASP A 267 -26.94 7.71 45.35
N ILE A 268 -26.24 7.44 46.45
CA ILE A 268 -26.34 6.16 47.17
C ILE A 268 -27.62 6.13 48.01
N ILE A 269 -28.09 7.30 48.46
CA ILE A 269 -29.27 7.43 49.31
C ILE A 269 -30.54 7.25 48.49
N THR A 270 -30.64 7.90 47.32
CA THR A 270 -31.80 7.77 46.44
C THR A 270 -31.71 6.58 45.50
N GLY A 271 -30.49 6.08 45.26
CA GLY A 271 -30.20 5.04 44.27
C GLY A 271 -30.12 5.57 42.83
N GLU A 272 -30.24 6.88 42.59
CA GLU A 272 -30.23 7.47 41.26
C GLU A 272 -28.82 7.50 40.65
N LEU A 273 -28.71 6.99 39.42
CA LEU A 273 -27.47 7.00 38.64
C LEU A 273 -27.63 7.97 37.47
N TYR A 274 -26.68 8.90 37.36
CA TYR A 274 -26.57 9.86 36.29
C TYR A 274 -25.36 9.50 35.44
N TRP A 275 -25.54 9.52 34.12
CA TRP A 275 -24.53 9.27 33.10
C TRP A 275 -24.48 10.47 32.17
N SER A 276 -23.28 10.91 31.78
CA SER A 276 -23.14 11.83 30.67
C SER A 276 -23.48 11.14 29.36
N ASP A 277 -23.80 11.93 28.33
CA ASP A 277 -24.14 11.42 26.99
C ASP A 277 -23.07 10.48 26.43
N GLU A 278 -21.80 10.70 26.75
CA GLU A 278 -20.71 9.86 26.29
C GLU A 278 -20.74 8.46 26.91
N ILE A 279 -21.17 8.31 28.18
CA ILE A 279 -21.31 6.96 28.78
C ILE A 279 -22.38 6.17 28.02
N TYR A 280 -23.52 6.78 27.70
CA TYR A 280 -24.53 6.11 26.88
C TYR A 280 -23.94 5.63 25.54
N ARG A 281 -23.13 6.45 24.86
CA ARG A 281 -22.44 6.05 23.61
C ARG A 281 -21.43 4.92 23.82
N ILE A 282 -20.67 4.92 24.91
CA ILE A 282 -19.73 3.84 25.26
C ILE A 282 -20.48 2.52 25.48
N PHE A 283 -21.68 2.55 26.06
CA PHE A 283 -22.53 1.38 26.22
C PHE A 283 -23.39 1.04 24.99
N GLY A 284 -23.33 1.83 23.90
CA GLY A 284 -24.14 1.63 22.69
C GLY A 284 -25.62 1.98 22.87
N LEU A 285 -25.94 2.86 23.81
CA LEU A 285 -27.29 3.27 24.19
C LEU A 285 -27.61 4.70 23.75
N ASN A 286 -28.91 4.97 23.56
CA ASN A 286 -29.42 6.33 23.33
C ASN A 286 -29.81 6.97 24.68
N PRO A 287 -29.27 8.17 25.02
CA PRO A 287 -29.61 8.88 26.27
C PRO A 287 -31.11 9.12 26.50
N GLN A 288 -31.90 9.18 25.41
CA GLN A 288 -33.35 9.44 25.50
C GLN A 288 -34.20 8.19 25.72
N GLU A 289 -33.63 6.98 25.53
CA GLU A 289 -34.40 5.73 25.52
C GLU A 289 -34.25 4.91 26.81
N SER A 290 -33.15 5.09 27.56
CA SER A 290 -32.85 4.27 28.73
C SER A 290 -32.44 5.15 29.91
N LYS A 291 -33.08 4.95 31.07
CA LYS A 291 -32.61 5.54 32.33
C LYS A 291 -31.42 4.76 32.85
N ALA A 292 -30.34 5.46 33.20
CA ALA A 292 -29.22 4.86 33.91
C ALA A 292 -29.67 4.34 35.28
N THR A 293 -29.42 3.06 35.54
CA THR A 293 -29.62 2.44 36.86
C THR A 293 -28.40 1.59 37.18
N TYR A 294 -28.13 1.40 38.47
CA TYR A 294 -27.03 0.53 38.90
C TYR A 294 -27.16 -0.90 38.35
N ASN A 295 -28.38 -1.46 38.33
CA ASN A 295 -28.62 -2.78 37.75
C ASN A 295 -28.37 -2.82 36.24
N ALA A 296 -28.76 -1.77 35.49
CA ALA A 296 -28.48 -1.70 34.06
C ALA A 296 -26.96 -1.66 33.80
N PHE A 297 -26.23 -0.81 34.51
CA PHE A 297 -24.77 -0.78 34.49
C PHE A 297 -24.17 -2.17 34.71
N PHE A 298 -24.60 -2.84 35.80
CA PHE A 298 -24.05 -4.13 36.20
C PHE A 298 -24.28 -5.23 35.17
N ASN A 299 -25.40 -5.19 34.44
CA ASN A 299 -25.71 -6.16 33.40
C ASN A 299 -24.79 -6.06 32.18
N TYR A 300 -24.30 -4.87 31.86
CA TYR A 300 -23.37 -4.66 30.75
C TYR A 300 -21.92 -5.05 31.09
N ILE A 301 -21.57 -5.24 32.37
CA ILE A 301 -20.25 -5.76 32.74
C ILE A 301 -20.14 -7.21 32.25
N HIS A 302 -19.00 -7.52 31.63
CA HIS A 302 -18.69 -8.87 31.15
C HIS A 302 -18.83 -9.89 32.31
N PRO A 303 -19.45 -11.07 32.12
CA PRO A 303 -19.76 -12.00 33.21
C PRO A 303 -18.59 -12.37 34.11
N ASN A 304 -17.39 -12.51 33.54
CA ASN A 304 -16.17 -12.86 34.29
C ASN A 304 -15.63 -11.71 35.17
N ASP A 305 -16.05 -10.47 34.92
CA ASP A 305 -15.51 -9.27 35.59
C ASP A 305 -16.50 -8.73 36.64
N ARG A 306 -17.75 -9.20 36.66
CA ARG A 306 -18.83 -8.73 37.55
C ARG A 306 -18.48 -8.82 39.04
N ASP A 307 -18.01 -9.97 39.50
CA ASP A 307 -17.65 -10.19 40.91
C ASP A 307 -16.47 -9.29 41.33
N PHE A 308 -15.52 -9.10 40.42
CA PHE A 308 -14.36 -8.24 40.65
C PHE A 308 -14.76 -6.76 40.75
N VAL A 309 -15.60 -6.28 39.83
CA VAL A 309 -16.09 -4.89 39.84
C VAL A 309 -16.96 -4.63 41.08
N ASP A 310 -17.91 -5.52 41.41
CA ASP A 310 -18.76 -5.40 42.61
C ASP A 310 -17.92 -5.33 43.90
N THR A 311 -16.94 -6.21 44.03
CA THR A 311 -16.02 -6.21 45.18
C THR A 311 -15.23 -4.90 45.28
N THR A 312 -14.77 -4.38 44.13
CA THR A 312 -13.99 -3.14 44.07
C THR A 312 -14.84 -1.93 44.44
N ILE A 313 -16.10 -1.86 43.97
CA ILE A 313 -17.06 -0.83 44.36
C ILE A 313 -17.34 -0.90 45.86
N LYS A 314 -17.63 -2.09 46.42
CA LYS A 314 -17.88 -2.26 47.85
C LYS A 314 -16.72 -1.77 48.71
N LYS A 315 -15.49 -2.14 48.38
CA LYS A 315 -14.29 -1.66 49.10
C LYS A 315 -14.13 -0.15 49.03
N ALA A 316 -14.47 0.46 47.89
CA ALA A 316 -14.47 1.92 47.76
C ALA A 316 -15.54 2.58 48.64
N LEU A 317 -16.74 2.01 48.70
CA LEU A 317 -17.82 2.48 49.59
C LEU A 317 -17.46 2.37 51.07
N TYR A 318 -16.67 1.38 51.48
CA TYR A 318 -16.15 1.25 52.84
C TYR A 318 -14.93 2.15 53.12
N GLY A 319 -14.44 2.90 52.12
CA GLY A 319 -13.26 3.75 52.24
C GLY A 319 -11.94 2.97 52.32
N GLU A 320 -11.93 1.68 51.97
CA GLU A 320 -10.74 0.83 52.05
C GLU A 320 -9.76 1.07 50.90
N GLN A 321 -10.27 1.42 49.71
CA GLN A 321 -9.46 1.68 48.52
C GLN A 321 -10.16 2.66 47.56
N PRO A 322 -9.42 3.49 46.79
CA PRO A 322 -10.02 4.27 45.70
C PRO A 322 -10.63 3.36 44.63
N TYR A 323 -11.71 3.80 43.98
CA TYR A 323 -12.24 3.10 42.82
C TYR A 323 -11.44 3.51 41.58
N ASP A 324 -10.58 2.62 41.11
CA ASP A 324 -9.73 2.82 39.93
C ASP A 324 -9.44 1.44 39.33
N THR A 325 -10.11 1.10 38.23
CA THR A 325 -10.06 -0.26 37.69
C THR A 325 -10.43 -0.34 36.21
N ASP A 326 -9.78 -1.28 35.52
CA ASP A 326 -10.08 -1.66 34.14
C ASP A 326 -10.92 -2.93 34.12
N TYR A 327 -11.99 -2.95 33.33
CA TYR A 327 -12.84 -4.13 33.15
C TYR A 327 -13.50 -4.13 31.78
N ARG A 328 -14.02 -5.30 31.39
CA ARG A 328 -14.75 -5.46 30.14
C ARG A 328 -16.22 -5.20 30.31
N ILE A 329 -16.80 -4.55 29.31
CA ILE A 329 -18.24 -4.42 29.12
C ILE A 329 -18.63 -5.07 27.79
N ILE A 330 -19.87 -5.51 27.70
CA ILE A 330 -20.53 -5.92 26.46
C ILE A 330 -21.54 -4.83 26.17
N SER A 331 -21.33 -4.00 25.15
CA SER A 331 -22.27 -2.93 24.79
C SER A 331 -23.58 -3.48 24.23
N ALA A 332 -24.60 -2.63 24.10
CA ALA A 332 -25.94 -3.04 23.62
C ALA A 332 -25.94 -3.56 22.17
N ASP A 333 -24.93 -3.19 21.39
CA ASP A 333 -24.64 -3.73 20.05
C ASP A 333 -23.95 -5.12 20.08
N GLY A 334 -23.57 -5.61 21.25
CA GLY A 334 -22.91 -6.90 21.46
C GLY A 334 -21.38 -6.86 21.35
N GLU A 335 -20.77 -5.69 21.15
CA GLU A 335 -19.31 -5.56 21.12
C GLU A 335 -18.69 -5.63 22.52
N GLU A 336 -17.56 -6.33 22.64
CA GLU A 336 -16.76 -6.30 23.86
C GLU A 336 -15.83 -5.08 23.84
N ARG A 337 -15.96 -4.22 24.86
CA ARG A 337 -15.13 -3.02 25.06
C ARG A 337 -14.41 -3.11 26.40
N ILE A 338 -13.21 -2.56 26.46
CA ILE A 338 -12.42 -2.45 27.70
C ILE A 338 -12.54 -1.00 28.17
N VAL A 339 -13.03 -0.82 29.40
CA VAL A 339 -13.23 0.50 29.99
C VAL A 339 -12.36 0.67 31.22
N HIS A 340 -11.76 1.86 31.33
CA HIS A 340 -11.08 2.34 32.53
C HIS A 340 -12.04 3.20 33.33
N SER A 341 -12.38 2.78 34.55
CA SER A 341 -13.28 3.54 35.42
C SER A 341 -12.59 3.97 36.69
N ARG A 342 -12.66 5.27 36.97
CA ARG A 342 -12.14 5.88 38.19
C ARG A 342 -13.25 6.67 38.87
N GLY A 343 -13.35 6.58 40.18
CA GLY A 343 -14.36 7.29 40.95
C GLY A 343 -13.93 7.59 42.38
N GLU A 344 -14.53 8.64 42.94
CA GLU A 344 -14.39 9.04 44.32
C GLU A 344 -15.74 8.89 45.05
N VAL A 345 -15.66 8.54 46.34
CA VAL A 345 -16.82 8.42 47.22
C VAL A 345 -16.85 9.63 48.16
N ILE A 346 -18.02 10.25 48.27
CA ILE A 346 -18.30 11.38 49.15
C ILE A 346 -19.05 10.82 50.36
N PHE A 347 -18.56 11.16 51.55
CA PHE A 347 -19.09 10.70 52.83
C PHE A 347 -19.77 11.86 53.58
N ASP A 348 -20.75 11.54 54.43
CA ASP A 348 -21.35 12.48 55.36
C ASP A 348 -20.50 12.68 56.64
N GLU A 349 -20.98 13.51 57.56
CA GLU A 349 -20.32 13.79 58.85
C GLU A 349 -20.17 12.55 59.75
N ASN A 350 -20.94 11.48 59.50
CA ASN A 350 -20.87 10.21 60.21
C ASN A 350 -20.02 9.16 59.48
N ASN A 351 -19.27 9.56 58.44
CA ASN A 351 -18.47 8.67 57.60
C ASN A 351 -19.30 7.61 56.85
N THR A 352 -20.56 7.93 56.53
CA THR A 352 -21.45 7.09 55.71
C THR A 352 -21.38 7.55 54.25
N PRO A 353 -21.22 6.65 53.28
CA PRO A 353 -21.11 7.02 51.87
C PRO A 353 -22.47 7.53 51.36
N VAL A 354 -22.52 8.76 50.86
CA VAL A 354 -23.75 9.41 50.36
C VAL A 354 -23.80 9.48 48.84
N GLN A 355 -22.64 9.57 48.19
CA GLN A 355 -22.56 9.74 46.74
C GLN A 355 -21.24 9.20 46.22
N MET A 356 -21.25 8.67 45.00
CA MET A 356 -20.05 8.28 44.29
C MET A 356 -20.05 8.95 42.91
N ARG A 357 -18.94 9.54 42.48
CA ARG A 357 -18.84 10.17 41.16
C ARG A 357 -17.51 9.85 40.52
N GLY A 358 -17.47 9.81 39.20
CA GLY A 358 -16.26 9.39 38.51
C GLY A 358 -16.35 9.53 37.00
N THR A 359 -15.35 8.94 36.35
CA THR A 359 -15.23 8.85 34.91
C THR A 359 -15.21 7.39 34.46
N LEU A 360 -15.56 7.19 33.20
CA LEU A 360 -15.48 5.91 32.52
C LEU A 360 -14.97 6.20 31.11
N GLN A 361 -13.81 5.64 30.77
CA GLN A 361 -13.14 5.86 29.49
C GLN A 361 -13.08 4.56 28.70
N ASP A 362 -13.41 4.59 27.42
CA ASP A 362 -13.13 3.47 26.51
C ASP A 362 -11.64 3.43 26.16
N ILE A 363 -10.96 2.35 26.55
CA ILE A 363 -9.54 2.11 26.30
C ILE A 363 -9.30 0.94 25.34
N THR A 364 -10.34 0.50 24.62
CA THR A 364 -10.30 -0.67 23.73
C THR A 364 -9.26 -0.52 22.63
N GLU A 365 -9.25 0.61 21.91
CA GLU A 365 -8.28 0.85 20.82
C GLU A 365 -6.85 0.89 21.35
N ARG A 366 -6.64 1.57 22.47
CA ARG A 366 -5.33 1.65 23.11
C ARG A 366 -4.80 0.27 23.48
N THR A 367 -5.62 -0.54 24.13
CA THR A 367 -5.26 -1.91 24.53
C THR A 367 -4.99 -2.77 23.30
N LYS A 368 -5.82 -2.69 22.25
CA LYS A 368 -5.59 -3.40 20.98
C LYS A 368 -4.26 -3.03 20.31
N ILE A 369 -3.86 -1.75 20.36
CA ILE A 369 -2.57 -1.30 19.82
C ILE A 369 -1.41 -1.86 20.66
N GLU A 370 -1.51 -1.77 21.98
CA GLU A 370 -0.49 -2.28 22.91
C GLU A 370 -0.33 -3.81 22.76
N ASP A 371 -1.44 -4.56 22.71
CA ASP A 371 -1.44 -6.01 22.47
C ASP A 371 -0.92 -6.37 21.08
N SER A 372 -1.31 -5.65 20.03
CA SER A 372 -0.78 -5.87 18.68
C SER A 372 0.72 -5.60 18.60
N LEU A 373 1.21 -4.60 19.34
CA LEU A 373 2.64 -4.29 19.41
C LEU A 373 3.38 -5.41 20.16
N LEU A 374 2.87 -5.85 21.31
CA LEU A 374 3.44 -6.93 22.09
C LEU A 374 3.47 -8.24 21.28
N LEU A 375 2.35 -8.60 20.63
CA LEU A 375 2.26 -9.77 19.77
C LEU A 375 3.23 -9.69 18.57
N SER A 376 3.39 -8.50 17.98
CA SER A 376 4.38 -8.28 16.92
C SER A 376 5.80 -8.44 17.44
N GLU A 377 6.10 -7.96 18.65
CA GLU A 377 7.40 -8.12 19.30
C GLU A 377 7.69 -9.61 19.61
N GLU A 378 6.72 -10.32 20.16
CA GLU A 378 6.82 -11.77 20.43
C GLU A 378 7.03 -12.57 19.14
N ARG A 379 6.28 -12.27 18.09
CA ARG A 379 6.46 -12.88 16.76
C ARG A 379 7.86 -12.61 16.21
N TYR A 380 8.33 -11.37 16.30
CA TYR A 380 9.69 -11.01 15.87
C TYR A 380 10.75 -11.75 16.69
N ARG A 381 10.62 -11.79 18.01
CA ARG A 381 11.54 -12.47 18.93
C ARG A 381 11.58 -13.98 18.64
N SER A 382 10.43 -14.62 18.49
CA SER A 382 10.32 -16.03 18.14
C SER A 382 10.93 -16.34 16.76
N PHE A 383 10.74 -15.45 15.77
CA PHE A 383 11.34 -15.62 14.45
C PHE A 383 12.87 -15.54 14.51
N ILE A 384 13.42 -14.56 15.23
CA ILE A 384 14.87 -14.39 15.39
C ILE A 384 15.49 -15.54 16.20
N GLN A 385 14.80 -16.07 17.22
CA GLN A 385 15.29 -17.21 17.99
C GLN A 385 15.42 -18.51 17.17
N ASN A 386 14.53 -18.70 16.19
CA ASN A 386 14.58 -19.87 15.30
C ASN A 386 15.48 -19.66 14.07
N PHE A 387 16.01 -18.45 13.85
CA PHE A 387 16.87 -18.15 12.72
C PHE A 387 18.22 -18.87 12.87
N THR A 388 18.47 -19.87 12.02
CA THR A 388 19.70 -20.67 11.99
C THR A 388 20.85 -19.91 11.31
N GLY A 389 21.23 -18.78 11.88
CA GLY A 389 22.24 -17.88 11.37
C GLY A 389 22.53 -16.75 12.36
N ILE A 390 23.36 -15.80 11.96
CA ILE A 390 23.61 -14.57 12.69
C ILE A 390 22.97 -13.43 11.93
N ALA A 391 22.15 -12.63 12.59
CA ALA A 391 21.63 -11.38 12.06
C ALA A 391 22.24 -10.22 12.85
N PHE A 392 22.77 -9.22 12.15
CA PHE A 392 23.20 -7.98 12.79
C PHE A 392 22.80 -6.75 12.02
N GLN A 393 22.65 -5.66 12.77
CA GLN A 393 22.43 -4.33 12.24
C GLN A 393 23.66 -3.46 12.54
N GLN A 394 24.04 -2.64 11.56
CA GLN A 394 25.12 -1.69 11.68
C GLN A 394 24.70 -0.30 11.24
N ASP A 395 25.31 0.73 11.83
CA ASP A 395 25.15 2.11 11.40
C ASP A 395 25.80 2.39 10.02
N ARG A 396 25.69 3.62 9.50
CA ARG A 396 26.34 4.06 8.25
C ARG A 396 27.88 3.89 8.24
N ASN A 397 28.51 3.78 9.41
CA ASN A 397 29.94 3.60 9.60
C ASN A 397 30.34 2.14 9.86
N LEU A 398 29.42 1.20 9.69
CA LEU A 398 29.60 -0.23 9.92
C LEU A 398 29.92 -0.58 11.39
N ASN A 399 29.49 0.27 12.34
CA ASN A 399 29.50 -0.07 13.75
C ASN A 399 28.27 -0.93 14.06
N LEU A 400 28.48 -2.06 14.75
CA LEU A 400 27.38 -2.93 15.16
C LEU A 400 26.50 -2.21 16.19
N GLU A 401 25.21 -2.09 15.88
CA GLU A 401 24.18 -1.61 16.81
C GLU A 401 23.58 -2.80 17.57
N PHE A 402 23.46 -3.94 16.90
CA PHE A 402 22.79 -5.13 17.42
C PHE A 402 23.26 -6.39 16.69
N VAL A 403 23.34 -7.50 17.41
CA VAL A 403 23.59 -8.85 16.87
C VAL A 403 22.69 -9.86 17.57
N LYS A 404 22.08 -10.79 16.82
CA LYS A 404 21.28 -11.92 17.32
C LYS A 404 21.43 -13.17 16.48
N GLY A 405 20.93 -14.27 17.03
CA GLY A 405 20.91 -15.59 16.41
C GLY A 405 22.02 -16.48 16.97
N ASN A 406 22.47 -17.44 16.18
CA ASN A 406 23.38 -18.50 16.62
C ASN A 406 24.86 -18.05 16.61
N VAL A 407 25.15 -16.92 17.26
CA VAL A 407 26.47 -16.29 17.27
C VAL A 407 27.54 -17.20 17.88
N GLU A 408 27.25 -17.75 19.06
CA GLU A 408 28.17 -18.64 19.78
C GLU A 408 28.37 -19.96 19.05
N GLU A 409 27.32 -20.56 18.50
CA GLU A 409 27.41 -21.82 17.76
C GLU A 409 28.21 -21.69 16.46
N ILE A 410 28.04 -20.58 15.74
CA ILE A 410 28.72 -20.34 14.46
C ILE A 410 30.15 -19.86 14.69
N THR A 411 30.40 -18.94 15.62
CA THR A 411 31.71 -18.29 15.77
C THR A 411 32.52 -18.77 16.97
N GLY A 412 31.89 -19.37 17.97
CA GLY A 412 32.50 -19.68 19.27
C GLY A 412 32.65 -18.46 20.20
N TYR A 413 32.22 -17.27 19.79
CA TYR A 413 32.26 -16.05 20.59
C TYR A 413 30.85 -15.66 21.05
N SER A 414 30.74 -15.08 22.25
CA SER A 414 29.46 -14.53 22.72
C SER A 414 29.06 -13.26 21.96
N GLU A 415 27.76 -12.92 22.01
CA GLU A 415 27.24 -11.67 21.43
C GLU A 415 28.04 -10.46 21.95
N GLU A 416 28.30 -10.38 23.26
CA GLU A 416 29.05 -9.31 23.90
C GLU A 416 30.51 -9.22 23.45
N GLU A 417 31.19 -10.38 23.29
CA GLU A 417 32.57 -10.43 22.79
C GLU A 417 32.68 -9.93 21.34
N LEU A 418 31.63 -10.16 20.54
CA LEU A 418 31.59 -9.79 19.14
C LEU A 418 31.27 -8.29 18.97
N MET A 419 30.36 -7.77 19.80
CA MET A 419 29.97 -6.35 19.86
C MET A 419 31.11 -5.44 20.34
N SER A 420 31.83 -5.83 21.39
CA SER A 420 32.76 -4.94 22.10
C SER A 420 34.04 -4.54 21.33
N LYS A 421 34.39 -5.19 20.21
CA LYS A 421 35.73 -5.03 19.59
C LYS A 421 35.80 -5.04 18.05
N LYS A 422 34.69 -4.82 17.32
CA LYS A 422 34.62 -5.04 15.85
C LYS A 422 35.30 -6.36 15.46
N ARG A 423 35.00 -7.42 16.22
CA ARG A 423 35.76 -8.67 16.20
C ARG A 423 35.54 -9.44 14.88
N TRP A 424 34.45 -9.17 14.16
CA TRP A 424 34.13 -9.83 12.90
C TRP A 424 35.27 -9.80 11.87
N ARG A 425 35.81 -8.61 11.60
CA ARG A 425 36.94 -8.46 10.65
C ARG A 425 38.20 -9.23 11.07
N LYS A 426 38.37 -9.52 12.37
CA LYS A 426 39.53 -10.24 12.91
C LYS A 426 39.38 -11.76 12.82
N ILE A 427 38.15 -12.26 12.70
CA ILE A 427 37.89 -13.70 12.56
C ILE A 427 37.81 -14.14 11.10
N VAL A 428 37.72 -13.22 10.13
CA VAL A 428 37.84 -13.56 8.71
C VAL A 428 39.23 -14.14 8.43
N GLU A 429 39.28 -15.24 7.68
CA GLU A 429 40.54 -15.88 7.30
C GLU A 429 41.44 -14.94 6.48
N LYS A 430 42.76 -15.08 6.68
CA LYS A 430 43.75 -14.16 6.09
C LYS A 430 43.67 -14.10 4.57
N GLU A 431 43.40 -15.22 3.94
CA GLU A 431 43.28 -15.37 2.48
C GLU A 431 42.03 -14.65 1.92
N ASP A 432 40.95 -14.61 2.68
CA ASP A 432 39.66 -14.04 2.24
C ASP A 432 39.50 -12.57 2.67
N LEU A 433 40.37 -12.09 3.57
CA LEU A 433 40.35 -10.71 4.08
C LEU A 433 40.44 -9.64 2.98
N PRO A 434 41.27 -9.74 1.92
CA PRO A 434 41.30 -8.75 0.84
C PRO A 434 39.97 -8.63 0.10
N LEU A 435 39.29 -9.76 -0.13
CA LEU A 435 37.98 -9.81 -0.77
C LEU A 435 36.92 -9.17 0.13
N PHE A 436 36.91 -9.52 1.41
CA PHE A 436 36.01 -8.95 2.42
C PHE A 436 36.15 -7.42 2.50
N LEU A 437 37.38 -6.90 2.60
CA LEU A 437 37.67 -5.46 2.67
C LEU A 437 37.30 -4.69 1.39
N LYS A 438 37.40 -5.33 0.22
CA LYS A 438 36.92 -4.76 -1.04
C LYS A 438 35.40 -4.59 -0.97
N LYS A 439 34.70 -5.63 -0.51
CA LYS A 439 33.23 -5.64 -0.41
C LYS A 439 32.72 -4.64 0.62
N GLU A 440 33.38 -4.56 1.77
CA GLU A 440 33.10 -3.57 2.82
C GLU A 440 33.13 -2.12 2.26
N ARG A 441 34.13 -1.81 1.43
CA ARG A 441 34.25 -0.49 0.76
C ARG A 441 33.15 -0.25 -0.27
N GLU A 442 32.81 -1.26 -1.06
CA GLU A 442 31.69 -1.19 -2.02
C GLU A 442 30.38 -0.86 -1.30
N ILE A 443 30.09 -1.54 -0.19
CA ILE A 443 28.88 -1.33 0.63
C ILE A 443 28.82 0.09 1.18
N LYS A 444 29.92 0.58 1.75
CA LYS A 444 30.00 1.90 2.35
C LYS A 444 29.71 3.01 1.33
N ASN A 445 30.25 2.86 0.12
CA ASN A 445 30.16 3.86 -0.95
C ASN A 445 28.91 3.73 -1.83
N ALA A 446 28.18 2.61 -1.76
CA ALA A 446 26.96 2.42 -2.53
C ALA A 446 25.83 3.37 -2.09
N ARG A 447 24.99 3.80 -3.04
CA ARG A 447 23.76 4.54 -2.74
C ARG A 447 22.69 3.58 -2.22
N SER A 448 21.86 4.03 -1.28
CA SER A 448 20.74 3.26 -0.73
C SER A 448 19.55 3.28 -1.68
N PRO A 449 18.79 2.18 -1.83
CA PRO A 449 19.06 0.84 -1.29
C PRO A 449 20.16 0.11 -2.06
N TYR A 450 20.94 -0.72 -1.37
CA TYR A 450 21.97 -1.58 -1.99
C TYR A 450 21.90 -2.98 -1.41
N TYR A 451 22.07 -4.00 -2.26
CA TYR A 451 22.03 -5.40 -1.88
C TYR A 451 23.28 -6.10 -2.38
N GLY A 452 23.78 -7.06 -1.60
CA GLY A 452 24.79 -7.97 -2.10
C GLY A 452 25.02 -9.17 -1.20
N LYS A 453 25.88 -10.04 -1.70
CA LYS A 453 26.22 -11.31 -1.07
C LYS A 453 27.70 -11.60 -1.23
N ILE A 454 28.26 -12.31 -0.27
CA ILE A 454 29.66 -12.75 -0.28
C ILE A 454 29.78 -14.04 0.54
N SER A 455 30.64 -14.95 0.11
CA SER A 455 31.00 -16.13 0.89
C SER A 455 32.49 -16.06 1.22
N TYR A 456 32.85 -16.38 2.45
CA TYR A 456 34.23 -16.38 2.93
C TYR A 456 34.38 -17.31 4.13
N ARG A 457 35.63 -17.59 4.51
CA ARG A 457 35.97 -18.40 5.66
C ARG A 457 36.18 -17.55 6.89
N ILE A 458 35.71 -18.05 8.03
CA ILE A 458 35.99 -17.51 9.35
C ILE A 458 36.72 -18.54 10.21
N ARG A 459 37.53 -18.04 11.14
CA ARG A 459 38.19 -18.79 12.20
C ARG A 459 37.43 -18.62 13.51
N CYS A 460 36.83 -19.69 13.97
CA CYS A 460 36.10 -19.74 15.23
C CYS A 460 37.05 -19.61 16.43
N LYS A 461 36.51 -19.33 17.62
CA LYS A 461 37.29 -19.20 18.87
C LYS A 461 38.07 -20.47 19.22
N ASP A 462 37.54 -21.64 18.87
CA ASP A 462 38.18 -22.96 19.04
C ASP A 462 39.23 -23.28 17.96
N GLY A 463 39.47 -22.35 17.02
CA GLY A 463 40.44 -22.49 15.93
C GLY A 463 39.91 -23.21 14.68
N LYS A 464 38.68 -23.74 14.70
CA LYS A 464 38.08 -24.37 13.50
C LYS A 464 37.78 -23.33 12.44
N ILE A 465 37.87 -23.76 11.18
CA ILE A 465 37.51 -22.93 10.02
C ILE A 465 36.11 -23.32 9.57
N LYS A 466 35.25 -22.32 9.42
CA LYS A 466 33.91 -22.45 8.88
C LYS A 466 33.72 -21.57 7.65
N TRP A 467 32.99 -22.06 6.67
CA TRP A 467 32.52 -21.25 5.56
C TRP A 467 31.22 -20.57 5.94
N VAL A 468 31.18 -19.25 5.77
CA VAL A 468 29.96 -18.47 5.99
C VAL A 468 29.51 -17.79 4.71
N HIS A 469 28.20 -17.72 4.54
CA HIS A 469 27.55 -16.95 3.49
C HIS A 469 26.88 -15.74 4.11
N GLU A 470 27.35 -14.57 3.73
CA GLU A 470 26.85 -13.28 4.17
C GLU A 470 25.99 -12.65 3.09
N VAL A 471 24.79 -12.21 3.49
CA VAL A 471 23.87 -11.40 2.69
C VAL A 471 23.67 -10.09 3.43
N TYR A 472 23.96 -8.98 2.76
CA TYR A 472 23.87 -7.65 3.35
C TYR A 472 22.95 -6.75 2.52
N GLN A 473 22.28 -5.84 3.20
CA GLN A 473 21.38 -4.85 2.63
C GLN A 473 21.63 -3.49 3.29
N LYS A 474 21.79 -2.46 2.47
CA LYS A 474 21.77 -1.06 2.89
C LYS A 474 20.35 -0.52 2.77
N ILE A 475 19.80 -0.07 3.88
CA ILE A 475 18.41 0.39 3.99
C ILE A 475 18.42 1.91 4.20
N PRO A 476 17.61 2.66 3.43
CA PRO A 476 17.49 4.09 3.62
C PRO A 476 16.89 4.39 5.00
N GLY A 477 17.46 5.35 5.71
CA GLY A 477 16.89 5.84 6.96
C GLY A 477 15.54 6.54 6.72
N LYS A 478 14.60 6.44 7.68
CA LYS A 478 13.34 7.19 7.71
C LYS A 478 13.28 8.07 8.95
N ASN A 479 12.51 9.16 8.89
CA ASN A 479 12.22 10.05 10.03
C ASN A 479 13.48 10.57 10.76
N GLY A 480 14.45 11.09 10.00
CA GLY A 480 15.69 11.66 10.56
C GLY A 480 16.76 10.64 10.95
N ARG A 481 16.51 9.33 10.85
CA ARG A 481 17.57 8.31 10.96
C ARG A 481 18.48 8.33 9.74
N SER A 482 19.77 8.11 9.98
CA SER A 482 20.73 7.82 8.92
C SER A 482 20.48 6.45 8.31
N ASP A 483 20.98 6.24 7.09
CA ASP A 483 21.05 4.92 6.47
C ASP A 483 21.76 3.92 7.38
N TYR A 484 21.30 2.68 7.35
CA TYR A 484 21.85 1.59 8.14
C TYR A 484 22.00 0.32 7.29
N HIS A 485 22.76 -0.63 7.80
CA HIS A 485 23.03 -1.90 7.14
C HIS A 485 22.43 -3.04 7.95
N GLN A 486 21.74 -3.95 7.28
CA GLN A 486 21.30 -5.21 7.84
C GLN A 486 22.04 -6.34 7.14
N THR A 487 22.56 -7.27 7.94
CA THR A 487 23.35 -8.38 7.43
C THR A 487 22.93 -9.66 8.10
N THR A 488 22.82 -10.71 7.29
CA THR A 488 22.59 -12.08 7.76
C THR A 488 23.76 -12.95 7.33
N ILE A 489 24.18 -13.86 8.22
CA ILE A 489 25.31 -14.76 8.02
C ILE A 489 24.88 -16.16 8.35
N THR A 490 25.11 -17.09 7.43
CA THR A 490 24.74 -18.50 7.58
C THR A 490 25.96 -19.38 7.45
N ASP A 491 26.06 -20.42 8.27
CA ASP A 491 27.09 -21.44 8.13
C ASP A 491 26.76 -22.33 6.93
N VAL A 492 27.64 -22.35 5.94
CA VAL A 492 27.48 -23.15 4.71
C VAL A 492 28.58 -24.21 4.59
N THR A 493 29.28 -24.50 5.70
CA THR A 493 30.41 -25.44 5.73
C THR A 493 30.02 -26.83 5.25
N GLU A 494 28.96 -27.43 5.82
CA GLU A 494 28.51 -28.77 5.43
C GLU A 494 27.99 -28.80 3.99
N ARG A 495 27.34 -27.73 3.54
CA ARG A 495 26.89 -27.60 2.14
C ARG A 495 28.07 -27.57 1.17
N ILE A 496 29.13 -26.84 1.48
CA ILE A 496 30.34 -26.77 0.64
C ILE A 496 31.07 -28.10 0.65
N LYS A 497 31.29 -28.72 1.82
CA LYS A 497 31.90 -30.06 1.91
C LYS A 497 31.13 -31.12 1.13
N ALA A 498 29.80 -31.11 1.23
CA ALA A 498 28.96 -32.03 0.46
C ALA A 498 29.11 -31.81 -1.04
N LYS A 499 29.13 -30.55 -1.49
CA LYS A 499 29.35 -30.20 -2.90
C LYS A 499 30.73 -30.65 -3.39
N GLU A 500 31.78 -30.42 -2.63
CA GLU A 500 33.14 -30.88 -2.95
C GLU A 500 33.24 -32.41 -2.99
N THR A 501 32.56 -33.10 -2.07
CA THR A 501 32.51 -34.56 -2.03
C THR A 501 31.79 -35.12 -3.26
N LEU A 502 30.68 -34.51 -3.67
CA LEU A 502 29.96 -34.88 -4.89
C LEU A 502 30.83 -34.74 -6.14
N VAL A 503 31.58 -33.65 -6.27
CA VAL A 503 32.53 -33.46 -7.39
C VAL A 503 33.58 -34.57 -7.38
N LYS A 504 34.18 -34.89 -6.23
CA LYS A 504 35.14 -35.99 -6.11
C LYS A 504 34.54 -37.35 -6.47
N ILE A 505 33.29 -37.62 -6.10
CA ILE A 505 32.57 -38.86 -6.45
C ILE A 505 32.30 -38.91 -7.95
N GLU A 506 31.88 -37.80 -8.56
CA GLU A 506 31.63 -37.72 -10.00
C GLU A 506 32.91 -38.00 -10.78
N ASP A 507 34.03 -37.39 -10.37
CA ASP A 507 35.34 -37.63 -10.97
C ASP A 507 35.78 -39.08 -10.79
N ALA A 508 35.62 -39.66 -9.59
CA ALA A 508 35.91 -41.07 -9.31
C ALA A 508 35.10 -42.02 -10.21
N ARG A 509 33.79 -41.75 -10.37
CA ARG A 509 32.88 -42.53 -11.22
C ARG A 509 33.26 -42.44 -12.69
N LYS A 510 33.67 -41.26 -13.17
CA LYS A 510 34.19 -41.11 -14.54
C LYS A 510 35.44 -41.96 -14.76
N LYS A 511 36.42 -41.98 -13.82
CA LYS A 511 37.61 -42.86 -13.94
C LYS A 511 37.21 -44.32 -14.07
N GLU A 512 36.28 -44.77 -13.22
CA GLU A 512 35.84 -46.16 -13.19
C GLU A 512 35.19 -46.59 -14.50
N ILE A 513 34.33 -45.74 -15.09
CA ILE A 513 33.71 -46.00 -16.39
C ILE A 513 34.77 -46.21 -17.47
N HIS A 514 35.77 -45.32 -17.55
CA HIS A 514 36.86 -45.46 -18.53
C HIS A 514 37.69 -46.74 -18.31
N HIS A 515 38.00 -47.09 -17.05
CA HIS A 515 38.67 -48.36 -16.74
C HIS A 515 37.84 -49.58 -17.18
N ARG A 516 36.52 -49.57 -16.96
CA ARG A 516 35.63 -50.65 -17.40
C ARG A 516 35.54 -50.74 -18.92
N ILE A 517 35.45 -49.60 -19.61
CA ILE A 517 35.44 -49.57 -21.08
C ILE A 517 36.74 -50.17 -21.62
N LYS A 518 37.90 -49.73 -21.11
CA LYS A 518 39.21 -50.30 -21.47
C LYS A 518 39.23 -51.82 -21.29
N ASN A 519 38.83 -52.33 -20.12
CA ASN A 519 38.83 -53.76 -19.84
C ASN A 519 37.87 -54.53 -20.77
N ASN A 520 36.68 -53.99 -21.04
CA ASN A 520 35.72 -54.62 -21.94
C ASN A 520 36.23 -54.65 -23.38
N LEU A 521 36.86 -53.57 -23.85
CA LEU A 521 37.48 -53.52 -25.18
C LEU A 521 38.63 -54.53 -25.30
N GLN A 522 39.44 -54.72 -24.25
CA GLN A 522 40.48 -55.74 -24.23
C GLN A 522 39.92 -57.17 -24.33
N VAL A 523 38.80 -57.46 -23.65
CA VAL A 523 38.11 -58.75 -23.77
C VAL A 523 37.58 -58.96 -25.19
N ILE A 524 36.98 -57.93 -25.80
CA ILE A 524 36.49 -57.99 -27.19
C ILE A 524 37.66 -58.29 -28.14
N SER A 525 38.80 -57.61 -28.00
CA SER A 525 40.00 -57.87 -28.80
C SER A 525 40.43 -59.33 -28.68
N SER A 526 40.53 -59.85 -27.45
CA SER A 526 40.96 -61.23 -27.18
C SER A 526 39.98 -62.27 -27.76
N LEU A 527 38.68 -61.99 -27.74
CA LEU A 527 37.68 -62.88 -28.35
C LEU A 527 37.78 -62.87 -29.88
N LEU A 528 37.99 -61.70 -30.48
CA LEU A 528 38.24 -61.60 -31.91
C LEU A 528 39.51 -62.38 -32.29
N ASP A 529 40.56 -62.35 -31.46
CA ASP A 529 41.81 -63.11 -31.66
C ASP A 529 41.55 -64.62 -31.71
N LEU A 530 40.86 -65.13 -30.69
CA LEU A 530 40.51 -66.56 -30.61
C LEU A 530 39.56 -67.01 -31.73
N GLN A 531 38.65 -66.14 -32.19
CA GLN A 531 37.78 -66.46 -33.32
C GLN A 531 38.55 -66.47 -34.64
N ALA A 532 39.49 -65.55 -34.84
CA ALA A 532 40.36 -65.55 -35.99
C ALA A 532 41.19 -66.86 -36.06
N GLU A 533 41.72 -67.33 -34.93
CA GLU A 533 42.47 -68.59 -34.84
C GLU A 533 41.65 -69.82 -35.28
N LYS A 534 40.31 -69.81 -35.16
CA LYS A 534 39.48 -70.93 -35.64
C LYS A 534 39.40 -71.03 -37.16
N PHE A 535 39.65 -69.94 -37.88
CA PHE A 535 39.61 -69.90 -39.35
C PHE A 535 40.95 -70.20 -39.99
N SER A 536 42.07 -70.09 -39.26
CA SER A 536 43.43 -70.35 -39.77
C SER A 536 43.68 -71.81 -40.19
N HIS A 537 42.83 -72.75 -39.76
CA HIS A 537 42.99 -74.19 -39.98
C HIS A 537 41.96 -74.84 -40.92
N ARG A 538 41.14 -74.07 -41.66
CA ARG A 538 40.14 -74.62 -42.60
C ARG A 538 40.49 -74.30 -44.06
N GLU A 539 40.91 -75.32 -44.81
CA GLU A 539 41.34 -75.24 -46.23
C GLU A 539 40.26 -74.78 -47.24
N ALA A 540 38.98 -74.66 -46.84
CA ALA A 540 37.86 -74.46 -47.76
C ALA A 540 37.34 -73.01 -47.90
N VAL A 541 38.00 -72.02 -47.29
CA VAL A 541 37.64 -70.60 -47.43
C VAL A 541 38.86 -69.88 -47.97
N THR A 542 38.70 -68.95 -48.91
CA THR A 542 39.72 -67.95 -49.26
C THR A 542 40.05 -67.13 -48.00
N THR A 543 40.96 -67.69 -47.21
CA THR A 543 41.24 -67.43 -45.80
C THR A 543 41.92 -66.08 -45.48
N PRO A 544 42.67 -65.43 -46.38
CA PRO A 544 43.38 -64.19 -46.07
C PRO A 544 42.46 -63.00 -45.75
N GLU A 545 41.39 -62.82 -46.54
CA GLU A 545 40.51 -61.64 -46.45
C GLU A 545 39.74 -61.59 -45.12
N ILE A 546 39.33 -62.75 -44.59
CA ILE A 546 38.58 -62.86 -43.33
C ILE A 546 39.51 -62.61 -42.14
N LEU A 547 40.68 -63.25 -42.12
CA LEU A 547 41.67 -63.04 -41.04
C LEU A 547 42.14 -61.59 -41.01
N GLU A 548 42.28 -60.96 -42.17
CA GLU A 548 42.61 -59.54 -42.28
C GLU A 548 41.50 -58.64 -41.73
N ALA A 549 40.23 -58.93 -42.03
CA ALA A 549 39.10 -58.18 -41.47
C ALA A 549 39.01 -58.30 -39.94
N PHE A 550 39.32 -59.47 -39.37
CA PHE A 550 39.41 -59.64 -37.91
C PHE A 550 40.57 -58.85 -37.31
N ARG A 551 41.75 -58.91 -37.92
CA ARG A 551 42.94 -58.15 -37.48
C ARG A 551 42.70 -56.64 -37.54
N GLU A 552 42.03 -56.17 -38.58
CA GLU A 552 41.65 -54.76 -38.72
C GLU A 552 40.65 -54.33 -37.65
N SER A 553 39.67 -55.19 -37.35
CA SER A 553 38.69 -54.94 -36.27
C SER A 553 39.36 -54.89 -34.89
N GLN A 554 40.34 -55.76 -34.62
CA GLN A 554 41.11 -55.74 -33.38
C GLN A 554 41.95 -54.47 -33.24
N ASN A 555 42.68 -54.08 -34.29
CA ASN A 555 43.50 -52.88 -34.28
C ASN A 555 42.66 -51.63 -33.96
N ARG A 556 41.44 -51.53 -34.50
CA ARG A 556 40.48 -50.47 -34.15
C ARG A 556 40.06 -50.52 -32.68
N VAL A 557 39.78 -51.70 -32.14
CA VAL A 557 39.44 -51.88 -30.72
C VAL A 557 40.62 -51.52 -29.81
N ILE A 558 41.85 -51.86 -30.20
CA ILE A 558 43.07 -51.52 -29.48
C ILE A 558 43.32 -50.01 -29.51
N SER A 559 43.15 -49.37 -30.68
CA SER A 559 43.21 -47.91 -30.81
C SER A 559 42.24 -47.23 -29.84
N MET A 560 40.97 -47.66 -29.81
CA MET A 560 39.98 -47.13 -28.87
C MET A 560 40.35 -47.40 -27.40
N SER A 561 40.92 -48.57 -27.09
CA SER A 561 41.39 -48.91 -25.75
C SER A 561 42.57 -48.03 -25.30
N LEU A 562 43.50 -47.70 -26.19
CA LEU A 562 44.67 -46.86 -25.89
C LEU A 562 44.26 -45.41 -25.61
N ILE A 563 43.24 -44.90 -26.30
CA ILE A 563 42.66 -43.56 -26.03
C ILE A 563 42.14 -43.49 -24.59
N HIS A 564 41.37 -44.50 -24.16
CA HIS A 564 40.85 -44.55 -22.79
C HIS A 564 41.94 -44.67 -21.73
N GLU A 565 43.09 -45.26 -22.07
CA GLU A 565 44.24 -45.31 -21.17
C GLU A 565 44.93 -43.95 -21.04
N GLU A 566 45.23 -43.28 -22.15
CA GLU A 566 45.97 -42.00 -22.13
C GLU A 566 45.13 -40.85 -21.59
N LEU A 567 43.82 -40.87 -21.81
CA LEU A 567 42.89 -39.87 -21.22
C LEU A 567 42.97 -39.84 -19.69
N TYR A 568 43.25 -40.98 -19.05
CA TYR A 568 43.27 -41.07 -17.59
C TYR A 568 44.67 -40.94 -16.95
N LYS A 569 45.73 -40.87 -17.75
CA LYS A 569 47.06 -40.49 -17.24
C LYS A 569 47.19 -38.99 -17.02
N GLY A 570 46.38 -38.18 -17.70
CA GLY A 570 46.21 -36.77 -17.41
C GLY A 570 45.46 -36.56 -16.09
N GLU A 571 45.83 -35.52 -15.32
CA GLU A 571 45.29 -35.20 -13.99
C GLU A 571 43.82 -34.71 -14.01
N GLY A 572 42.90 -35.50 -14.59
CA GLY A 572 41.46 -35.20 -14.57
C GLY A 572 40.98 -34.18 -15.59
N THR A 573 41.72 -33.93 -16.67
CA THR A 573 41.28 -33.11 -17.80
C THR A 573 40.47 -33.94 -18.81
N ASP A 574 39.40 -33.39 -19.39
CA ASP A 574 38.66 -33.98 -20.54
C ASP A 574 39.48 -33.99 -21.86
N THR A 575 40.79 -33.82 -21.75
CA THR A 575 41.76 -33.76 -22.84
C THR A 575 42.90 -34.70 -22.56
N LEU A 576 43.42 -35.36 -23.59
CA LEU A 576 44.53 -36.30 -23.51
C LEU A 576 45.73 -35.79 -24.29
N ASN A 577 46.94 -36.17 -23.86
CA ASN A 577 48.17 -35.88 -24.60
C ASN A 577 48.19 -36.71 -25.89
N PHE A 578 47.75 -36.10 -26.99
CA PHE A 578 47.54 -36.78 -28.26
C PHE A 578 48.85 -37.27 -28.87
N SER A 579 49.95 -36.55 -28.67
CA SER A 579 51.28 -36.96 -29.13
C SER A 579 51.74 -38.25 -28.44
N ALA A 580 51.58 -38.34 -27.11
CA ALA A 580 51.90 -39.56 -26.36
C ALA A 580 51.02 -40.76 -26.77
N TYR A 581 49.74 -40.49 -27.06
CA TYR A 581 48.81 -41.48 -27.59
C TYR A 581 49.21 -41.97 -29.00
N LEU A 582 49.50 -41.05 -29.93
CA LEU A 582 49.90 -41.39 -31.30
C LEU A 582 51.16 -42.24 -31.34
N GLN A 583 52.13 -41.91 -30.48
CA GLN A 583 53.36 -42.70 -30.35
C GLN A 583 53.04 -44.16 -30.04
N LYS A 584 52.21 -44.42 -29.01
CA LYS A 584 51.84 -45.78 -28.60
C LYS A 584 51.03 -46.51 -29.66
N LEU A 585 50.10 -45.81 -30.31
CA LEU A 585 49.29 -46.38 -31.38
C LEU A 585 50.18 -46.84 -32.54
N ALA A 586 51.07 -45.97 -33.03
CA ALA A 586 51.92 -46.27 -34.17
C ALA A 586 52.94 -47.38 -33.87
N GLU A 587 53.53 -47.38 -32.66
CA GLU A 587 54.42 -48.45 -32.20
C GLU A 587 53.68 -49.80 -32.10
N ASN A 588 52.45 -49.81 -31.57
CA ASN A 588 51.64 -51.03 -31.47
C ASN A 588 51.25 -51.59 -32.85
N LEU A 589 50.92 -50.71 -33.80
CA LEU A 589 50.64 -51.11 -35.19
C LEU A 589 51.86 -51.69 -35.86
N LEU A 590 53.03 -51.04 -35.72
CA LEU A 590 54.27 -51.55 -36.27
C LEU A 590 54.55 -52.95 -35.72
N GLN A 591 54.50 -53.15 -34.40
CA GLN A 591 54.70 -54.47 -33.77
C GLN A 591 53.72 -55.51 -34.30
N THR A 592 52.45 -55.14 -34.46
CA THR A 592 51.41 -56.04 -34.93
C THR A 592 51.70 -56.52 -36.34
N TYR A 593 52.12 -55.65 -37.25
CA TYR A 593 52.38 -56.01 -38.66
C TYR A 593 53.84 -56.39 -38.97
N SER A 594 54.77 -56.23 -38.03
CA SER A 594 56.22 -56.53 -38.18
C SER A 594 56.53 -57.95 -38.63
N LEU A 595 55.64 -58.93 -38.35
CA LEU A 595 55.80 -60.31 -38.80
C LEU A 595 55.50 -60.52 -40.30
N CYS A 596 54.81 -59.57 -40.94
CA CYS A 596 54.38 -59.64 -42.34
C CYS A 596 55.16 -58.70 -43.28
N SER A 597 55.83 -57.66 -42.75
CA SER A 597 56.57 -56.65 -43.52
C SER A 597 58.08 -56.72 -43.24
N LYS A 598 58.93 -56.72 -44.29
CA LYS A 598 60.40 -56.61 -44.15
C LYS A 598 60.79 -55.24 -43.59
N ASN A 599 61.92 -55.13 -42.86
CA ASN A 599 62.47 -53.94 -42.19
C ASN A 599 61.80 -52.60 -42.57
N VAL A 600 60.73 -52.24 -41.85
CA VAL A 600 60.06 -50.93 -41.95
C VAL A 600 60.47 -50.08 -40.75
N HIS A 601 60.91 -48.85 -40.99
CA HIS A 601 61.26 -47.89 -39.94
C HIS A 601 60.14 -46.88 -39.72
N LEU A 602 59.80 -46.62 -38.46
CA LEU A 602 58.81 -45.61 -38.07
C LEU A 602 59.51 -44.37 -37.53
N TYR A 603 59.27 -43.23 -38.18
CA TYR A 603 59.73 -41.91 -37.74
C TYR A 603 58.55 -41.06 -37.30
N MET A 604 58.69 -40.40 -36.17
CA MET A 604 57.63 -39.56 -35.60
C MET A 604 58.17 -38.17 -35.26
N ASP A 605 57.45 -37.15 -35.68
CA ASP A 605 57.75 -35.74 -35.47
C ASP A 605 56.47 -35.08 -34.91
N LEU A 606 56.30 -35.18 -33.60
CA LEU A 606 55.04 -34.85 -32.94
C LEU A 606 55.18 -33.57 -32.11
N GLU A 607 54.22 -32.66 -32.28
CA GLU A 607 54.09 -31.44 -31.49
C GLU A 607 54.14 -31.74 -29.98
N GLU A 608 54.96 -30.99 -29.25
CA GLU A 608 54.98 -31.08 -27.79
C GLU A 608 53.69 -30.53 -27.18
N ASN A 609 53.15 -31.21 -26.17
CA ASN A 609 51.98 -30.77 -25.41
C ASN A 609 50.70 -30.55 -26.27
N ALA A 610 50.48 -31.37 -27.29
CA ALA A 610 49.21 -31.37 -28.03
C ALA A 610 48.11 -32.09 -27.22
N PHE A 611 47.25 -31.32 -26.54
CA PHE A 611 46.14 -31.86 -25.73
C PHE A 611 44.80 -31.76 -26.45
N PHE A 612 44.24 -32.90 -26.86
CA PHE A 612 42.99 -32.97 -27.61
C PHE A 612 41.86 -33.57 -26.78
N ASN A 613 40.64 -33.09 -26.97
CA ASN A 613 39.43 -33.69 -26.39
C ASN A 613 39.07 -35.00 -27.12
N MET A 614 38.10 -35.76 -26.59
CA MET A 614 37.66 -37.02 -27.22
C MET A 614 37.11 -36.81 -28.64
N ASP A 615 36.38 -35.72 -28.87
CA ASP A 615 35.74 -35.44 -30.15
C ASP A 615 36.77 -35.31 -31.29
N ALA A 616 37.97 -34.79 -31.01
CA ALA A 616 39.07 -34.76 -31.96
C ALA A 616 39.96 -36.01 -31.88
N ALA A 617 40.31 -36.47 -30.68
CA ALA A 617 41.31 -37.52 -30.49
C ALA A 617 40.84 -38.91 -30.98
N VAL A 618 39.56 -39.26 -30.83
CA VAL A 618 39.03 -40.55 -31.27
C VAL A 618 39.02 -40.66 -32.79
N PRO A 619 38.42 -39.72 -33.55
CA PRO A 619 38.45 -39.80 -35.00
C PRO A 619 39.87 -39.76 -35.57
N LEU A 620 40.73 -38.86 -35.08
CA LEU A 620 42.12 -38.76 -35.54
C LEU A 620 42.93 -40.02 -35.22
N GLY A 621 42.71 -40.63 -34.06
CA GLY A 621 43.32 -41.90 -33.69
C GLY A 621 42.95 -43.03 -34.65
N ILE A 622 41.66 -43.13 -35.00
CA ILE A 622 41.19 -44.13 -35.96
C ILE A 622 41.75 -43.82 -37.36
N ILE A 623 41.81 -42.55 -37.78
CA ILE A 623 42.40 -42.18 -39.07
C ILE A 623 43.87 -42.63 -39.15
N VAL A 624 44.67 -42.36 -38.11
CA VAL A 624 46.06 -42.83 -38.07
C VAL A 624 46.12 -44.36 -38.11
N ASN A 625 45.25 -45.04 -37.37
CA ASN A 625 45.15 -46.50 -37.39
C ASN A 625 44.95 -47.04 -38.81
N GLU A 626 44.00 -46.48 -39.56
CA GLU A 626 43.70 -46.90 -40.93
C GLU A 626 44.86 -46.59 -41.89
N LEU A 627 45.39 -45.36 -41.86
CA LEU A 627 46.42 -44.93 -42.81
C LEU A 627 47.75 -45.65 -42.58
N VAL A 628 48.19 -45.79 -41.33
CA VAL A 628 49.43 -46.51 -40.99
C VAL A 628 49.29 -48.01 -41.28
N SER A 629 48.13 -48.61 -40.97
CA SER A 629 47.88 -50.01 -41.33
C SER A 629 47.94 -50.22 -42.84
N ASN A 630 47.38 -49.30 -43.64
CA ASN A 630 47.42 -49.38 -45.11
C ASN A 630 48.86 -49.27 -45.64
N SER A 631 49.68 -48.38 -45.10
CA SER A 631 51.10 -48.29 -45.47
C SER A 631 51.83 -49.60 -45.16
N LEU A 632 51.64 -50.17 -43.96
CA LEU A 632 52.27 -51.44 -43.56
C LEU A 632 51.83 -52.63 -44.44
N LYS A 633 50.56 -52.66 -44.85
CA LYS A 633 49.99 -53.73 -45.69
C LYS A 633 50.41 -53.63 -47.16
N HIS A 634 50.38 -52.43 -47.73
CA HIS A 634 50.38 -52.26 -49.19
C HIS A 634 51.63 -51.57 -49.73
N ALA A 635 52.27 -50.69 -48.95
CA ALA A 635 53.38 -49.87 -49.44
C ALA A 635 54.69 -50.68 -49.56
N PHE A 636 54.89 -51.67 -48.68
CA PHE A 636 56.18 -52.36 -48.46
C PHE A 636 56.16 -53.88 -48.73
N THR A 637 55.34 -54.32 -49.69
CA THR A 637 55.17 -55.76 -50.00
C THR A 637 56.46 -56.44 -50.51
N GLU A 638 57.37 -55.72 -51.15
CA GLU A 638 58.61 -56.27 -51.72
C GLU A 638 59.91 -55.53 -51.33
N LYS A 639 59.82 -54.38 -50.63
CA LYS A 639 60.96 -53.49 -50.31
C LYS A 639 60.93 -53.05 -48.84
N GLU A 640 62.11 -52.74 -48.30
CA GLU A 640 62.25 -51.98 -47.04
C GLU A 640 61.83 -50.52 -47.27
N GLY A 641 61.43 -49.83 -46.20
CA GLY A 641 61.04 -48.42 -46.30
C GLY A 641 60.66 -47.78 -44.98
N ASP A 642 60.28 -46.50 -45.07
CA ASP A 642 60.03 -45.61 -43.96
C ASP A 642 58.56 -45.18 -43.92
N ILE A 643 57.97 -45.23 -42.73
CA ILE A 643 56.71 -44.54 -42.43
C ILE A 643 57.04 -43.32 -41.56
N ARG A 644 56.49 -42.16 -41.93
CA ARG A 644 56.66 -40.91 -41.18
C ARG A 644 55.30 -40.38 -40.74
N ILE A 645 55.18 -40.10 -39.45
CA ILE A 645 54.01 -39.45 -38.85
C ILE A 645 54.45 -38.10 -38.29
N ARG A 646 53.81 -37.03 -38.74
CA ARG A 646 54.07 -35.68 -38.25
C ARG A 646 52.79 -35.04 -37.73
N LEU A 647 52.82 -34.51 -36.51
CA LEU A 647 51.77 -33.67 -35.96
C LEU A 647 52.37 -32.29 -35.67
N CYS A 648 51.82 -31.25 -36.26
CA CYS A 648 52.36 -29.89 -36.16
C CYS A 648 51.26 -28.87 -35.89
N ARG A 649 51.55 -27.88 -35.04
CA ARG A 649 50.69 -26.70 -34.84
C ARG A 649 50.99 -25.64 -35.90
N GLU A 650 50.06 -25.41 -36.82
CA GLU A 650 50.25 -24.45 -37.92
C GLU A 650 49.92 -23.01 -37.50
N GLU A 651 48.90 -22.82 -36.66
CA GLU A 651 48.48 -21.49 -36.21
C GLU A 651 47.83 -21.54 -34.82
N LYS A 652 48.16 -20.57 -33.95
CA LYS A 652 47.56 -20.42 -32.61
C LYS A 652 46.65 -19.19 -32.58
N ASN A 653 45.33 -19.38 -32.57
CA ASN A 653 44.39 -18.27 -32.51
C ASN A 653 43.93 -17.99 -31.07
N ASN A 654 44.59 -17.01 -30.43
CA ASN A 654 44.29 -16.62 -29.05
C ASN A 654 42.91 -15.97 -28.84
N LYS A 655 42.21 -15.56 -29.91
CA LYS A 655 40.86 -14.95 -29.82
C LYS A 655 39.73 -15.98 -29.81
N THR A 656 39.89 -17.09 -30.53
CA THR A 656 38.87 -18.14 -30.65
C THR A 656 39.16 -19.37 -29.79
N HIS A 657 40.32 -19.41 -29.13
CA HIS A 657 40.82 -20.56 -28.37
C HIS A 657 40.88 -21.87 -29.20
N LYS A 658 40.95 -21.76 -30.53
CA LYS A 658 41.12 -22.89 -31.45
C LYS A 658 42.43 -22.76 -32.20
N SER A 659 43.28 -23.77 -32.10
CA SER A 659 44.54 -23.86 -32.84
C SER A 659 44.35 -24.74 -34.08
N LEU A 660 45.00 -24.34 -35.17
CA LEU A 660 45.05 -25.11 -36.42
C LEU A 660 46.21 -26.10 -36.32
N PHE A 661 45.90 -27.38 -36.49
CA PHE A 661 46.88 -28.46 -36.52
C PHE A 661 46.91 -29.11 -37.90
N SER A 662 48.07 -29.65 -38.26
CA SER A 662 48.20 -30.59 -39.36
C SER A 662 48.79 -31.91 -38.90
N LEU A 663 48.15 -32.99 -39.34
CA LEU A 663 48.57 -34.36 -39.14
C LEU A 663 48.92 -34.93 -40.50
N THR A 664 50.18 -35.32 -40.66
CA THR A 664 50.73 -35.85 -41.91
C THR A 664 51.18 -37.29 -41.69
N ILE A 665 50.71 -38.21 -42.53
CA ILE A 665 51.15 -39.61 -42.57
C ILE A 665 51.71 -39.86 -43.96
N SER A 666 52.96 -40.33 -44.05
CA SER A 666 53.57 -40.65 -45.34
C SER A 666 54.40 -41.92 -45.30
N ASP A 667 54.43 -42.63 -46.42
CA ASP A 667 55.31 -43.76 -46.72
C ASP A 667 56.12 -43.51 -48.00
N ASP A 668 57.29 -44.12 -48.11
CA ASP A 668 58.16 -44.11 -49.30
C ASP A 668 58.03 -45.40 -50.15
N GLY A 669 56.93 -46.13 -49.97
CA GLY A 669 56.69 -47.40 -50.65
C GLY A 669 56.20 -47.24 -52.09
N LYS A 670 55.51 -48.27 -52.60
CA LYS A 670 55.05 -48.33 -54.00
C LYS A 670 54.15 -47.16 -54.43
N GLY A 671 53.53 -46.46 -53.48
CA GLY A 671 52.54 -45.42 -53.74
C GLY A 671 51.15 -46.00 -54.05
N ILE A 672 50.10 -45.23 -53.74
CA ILE A 672 48.72 -45.58 -54.07
C ILE A 672 48.43 -45.36 -55.56
N SER A 673 47.73 -46.30 -56.22
CA SER A 673 47.43 -46.24 -57.66
C SER A 673 46.69 -44.95 -58.05
N GLU A 674 46.99 -44.41 -59.24
CA GLU A 674 46.33 -43.21 -59.80
C GLU A 674 44.81 -43.38 -59.99
N ASN A 675 44.31 -44.62 -60.10
CA ASN A 675 42.89 -44.93 -60.28
C ASN A 675 42.04 -44.79 -58.98
N ILE A 676 42.66 -44.44 -57.85
CA ILE A 676 41.98 -44.31 -56.55
C ILE A 676 41.81 -42.82 -56.23
N GLU A 677 40.64 -42.26 -56.53
CA GLU A 677 40.23 -40.93 -56.05
C GLU A 677 39.54 -41.04 -54.68
N LEU A 678 39.95 -40.22 -53.70
CA LEU A 678 39.46 -40.26 -52.32
C LEU A 678 37.92 -40.23 -52.18
N GLY A 679 37.22 -39.62 -53.14
CA GLY A 679 35.75 -39.53 -53.15
C GLY A 679 35.01 -40.72 -53.78
N THR A 680 35.69 -41.67 -54.43
CA THR A 680 35.07 -42.78 -55.20
C THR A 680 35.60 -44.18 -54.84
N VAL A 681 36.37 -44.30 -53.76
CA VAL A 681 37.06 -45.55 -53.37
C VAL A 681 36.08 -46.66 -52.91
N LYS A 682 36.32 -47.90 -53.34
CA LYS A 682 35.58 -49.12 -52.91
C LYS A 682 36.02 -49.70 -51.56
N SER A 683 37.13 -49.26 -50.97
CA SER A 683 37.66 -49.80 -49.72
C SER A 683 37.06 -49.07 -48.51
N LEU A 684 36.51 -49.85 -47.58
CA LEU A 684 35.81 -49.37 -46.39
C LEU A 684 36.69 -48.45 -45.51
N GLY A 685 38.00 -48.76 -45.40
CA GLY A 685 38.93 -47.97 -44.58
C GLY A 685 39.13 -46.53 -45.07
N LEU A 686 39.24 -46.29 -46.38
CA LEU A 686 39.39 -44.92 -46.92
C LEU A 686 38.07 -44.13 -46.87
N GLN A 687 36.92 -44.81 -46.99
CA GLN A 687 35.62 -44.18 -46.74
C GLN A 687 35.48 -43.73 -45.28
N LEU A 688 35.92 -44.58 -44.34
CA LEU A 688 35.94 -44.24 -42.91
C LEU A 688 36.86 -43.05 -42.64
N VAL A 689 38.05 -42.99 -43.25
CA VAL A 689 38.95 -41.85 -43.12
C VAL A 689 38.26 -40.54 -43.57
N SER A 690 37.56 -40.54 -44.70
CA SER A 690 36.85 -39.34 -45.17
C SER A 690 35.77 -38.88 -44.18
N ILE A 691 34.95 -39.82 -43.68
CA ILE A 691 33.88 -39.51 -42.70
C ILE A 691 34.47 -38.94 -41.40
N LEU A 692 35.58 -39.50 -40.93
CA LEU A 692 36.22 -39.07 -39.68
C LEU A 692 36.96 -37.73 -39.84
N VAL A 693 37.45 -37.41 -41.04
CA VAL A 693 38.02 -36.10 -41.36
C VAL A 693 36.92 -35.03 -41.32
N ASP A 694 35.74 -35.31 -41.89
CA ASP A 694 34.59 -34.41 -41.79
C ASP A 694 34.14 -34.22 -40.32
N GLN A 695 34.17 -35.29 -39.51
CA GLN A 695 33.79 -35.24 -38.09
C GLN A 695 34.69 -34.31 -37.25
N VAL A 696 35.95 -34.12 -37.64
CA VAL A 696 36.87 -33.18 -36.97
C VAL A 696 36.89 -31.79 -37.61
N ASP A 697 35.91 -31.47 -38.47
CA ASP A 697 35.85 -30.26 -39.29
C ASP A 697 37.19 -30.03 -40.03
N GLY A 698 37.76 -31.11 -40.58
CA GLY A 698 39.09 -31.11 -41.21
C GLY A 698 39.06 -31.23 -42.73
N GLU A 699 40.20 -30.99 -43.35
CA GLU A 699 40.43 -31.18 -44.79
C GLU A 699 41.58 -32.18 -45.01
N ILE A 700 41.44 -33.07 -45.98
CA ILE A 700 42.45 -34.08 -46.33
C ILE A 700 43.02 -33.86 -47.73
N GLU A 701 44.34 -33.82 -47.84
CA GLU A 701 45.11 -33.78 -49.08
C GLU A 701 45.88 -35.09 -49.27
N LEU A 702 45.82 -35.68 -50.47
CA LEU A 702 46.63 -36.84 -50.87
C LEU A 702 47.67 -36.42 -51.92
N LYS A 703 48.94 -36.76 -51.66
CA LYS A 703 50.07 -36.57 -52.58
C LYS A 703 50.73 -37.93 -52.88
N ARG A 704 51.08 -38.15 -54.15
CA ARG A 704 51.62 -39.42 -54.67
C ARG A 704 53.05 -39.27 -55.21
N VAL A 705 53.89 -38.52 -54.50
CA VAL A 705 55.27 -38.22 -54.95
C VAL A 705 56.22 -39.02 -54.07
N GLU A 706 56.99 -39.93 -54.68
CA GLU A 706 57.93 -40.82 -53.98
C GLU A 706 57.28 -41.66 -52.85
N GLY A 707 56.09 -42.20 -53.13
CA GLY A 707 55.29 -42.98 -52.18
C GLY A 707 53.89 -42.40 -51.99
N THR A 708 53.31 -42.55 -50.79
CA THR A 708 51.98 -42.01 -50.46
C THR A 708 52.08 -41.03 -49.31
N LYS A 709 51.44 -39.86 -49.41
CA LYS A 709 51.38 -38.86 -48.34
C LYS A 709 49.98 -38.31 -48.16
N PHE A 710 49.44 -38.48 -46.97
CA PHE A 710 48.20 -37.85 -46.52
C PHE A 710 48.52 -36.68 -45.60
N ARG A 711 47.90 -35.52 -45.81
CA ARG A 711 47.95 -34.37 -44.92
C ARG A 711 46.54 -33.98 -44.54
N ILE A 712 46.24 -34.01 -43.25
CA ILE A 712 44.94 -33.67 -42.70
C ILE A 712 45.10 -32.40 -41.87
N THR A 713 44.32 -31.38 -42.17
CA THR A 713 44.34 -30.09 -41.47
C THR A 713 43.04 -29.93 -40.71
N PHE A 714 43.08 -29.61 -39.42
CA PHE A 714 41.89 -29.56 -38.55
C PHE A 714 42.07 -28.55 -37.41
N ARG A 715 40.95 -28.12 -36.81
CA ARG A 715 40.96 -27.13 -35.71
C ARG A 715 40.56 -27.76 -34.39
N VAL A 716 41.42 -27.65 -33.38
CA VAL A 716 41.13 -28.16 -32.02
C VAL A 716 41.03 -27.00 -31.03
N ALA A 717 40.04 -27.06 -30.15
CA ALA A 717 39.94 -26.14 -29.03
C ALA A 717 41.02 -26.47 -27.99
N GLU A 718 41.91 -25.52 -27.71
CA GLU A 718 42.91 -25.66 -26.65
C GLU A 718 42.45 -24.90 -25.41
N ARG A 719 42.47 -25.58 -24.25
CA ARG A 719 42.40 -24.88 -22.96
C ARG A 719 43.78 -24.26 -22.67
N LEU A 720 43.76 -23.02 -22.17
CA LEU A 720 44.96 -22.32 -21.67
C LEU A 720 45.56 -23.03 -20.46
#